data_AF-A0AAN4RMM3-F1
#
_entry.id   AF-A0AAN4RMM3-F1
#
_cell.length_a   1.000
_cell.length_b   1.000
_cell.length_c   1.000
_cell.angle_alpha   90.00
_cell.angle_beta   90.00
_cell.angle_gamma   90.00
#
_symmetry.space_group_name_H-M   'P 1'
#
loop_
_entity.id
_entity.type
_entity.pdbx_description
1 polymer ?
#
loop_
_entity_poly.entity_id
_entity_poly.type
_entity_poly.pdbx_seq_one_letter_code
_entity_poly.pdbx_strand_id
1 'polypeptide(L)'
;MNYRKIISLMLILVLVAPWLAPAAKVSAGGSSPVPGNNGLITIKPTGDNNVEVHWEYADSSTPSYELKYQVYVSVYPNLKDMEEIRDSLDYGNDDWISGAESEDGTFSREFMGLSDSVTYYFNVIVNDGKGLESAYQMQSYDPSTQLSELDQFNEIKKKINQGDTSDFKQEVIDLFRNEQFIDKLDFKSLSEDDQIDIAVHLLNLDPPTSDGYKNKEQVQYLVQLALQALELPRKIGGSDSVKVLDEFYGKLAERKLHFDYPSVEEGYYERIDLYLNSSAIEKRMTAYIYERKIIGAPSIKKILGYRDTVVSDTPFINKVVSSEDMMKVLDEMFEIQEGIESYNSKEENQEKPLGSFPLDISKWENLSSEEQDQLADLMLNERPLGGYASFEEIQTAFNKFFPDDNESDPLTVLNTAKTNGNIAAMRVAMEDPELGITLPNGYGALSLQVRDFIAGFLIDYVNKDYKNKEQVQYMIELGVLAQSVWEQRELSVLRNKLDLLAQQLVNGPNHFNDQQTYVLRSIGQQHLERSKVDKGVLAFNYLHLVAFERLEGVSKGDIVEPDIVLNLLSMPIDSFEQATSIPRMDQWLDKAMKDQIKGEAFFSKYKFNLRGALDLSKRAELSPEGQKELAEWVLNEQDSYEDVGNLQNVFNRFFTAPNVKGNDINNTLTGLDNTMEISFDNKLHWIDVAFIQKMDLSGNKTVWVRYKAISDELPGRAVKFVFTQNGDSSTDNGNTPTPNPGGNTGGGGGSSTTTPVTSTPAPTTKQEQIVVDVNGTNGTNLTKTPITRTTETNGTIKDLVKMTEAIAKESVEKAKQLNMNTARIVIPDTKDSVSETRIELPKAAVKELNDGSLKLEISTENVVISVPTNSITGFDQDLYFRVVPLKKESERKEVEERAKKEQLIQQVAPNTNVRVLARPVEIDTNMQSREVTLTLPLRDSLPTDPAAHQQALDNLAIYIEHSDGTKELIQGKLVQLADNSEGIEFTVTKFSTFTLVVVDGLKASQSTHQPYIQGFGTDFRPDAFVTRAQMAAMLARNLPTEAASSANSVSYKDVSATHWATNEIQKAQSAGIMNGMSNTQFAPEGSLTRAQMATIAYRWMQQQASNTTVNGTAVSFTDVSADLWAAEAIAYVQSAGLMVGYNDGTFKPDSKLTRAEAVKVLNVLFNRTPLTGTVTPTFSDVPDTHWAYADIEAAAQK
;
A
#
# COMPACT_ATOMS: atom_id res chain seq x y z
N MET A 1 8.53 24.08 -16.24
CA MET A 1 7.46 24.40 -17.22
C MET A 1 7.34 25.92 -17.32
N ASN A 2 7.17 26.48 -18.53
CA ASN A 2 7.10 27.91 -18.86
C ASN A 2 8.38 28.76 -18.61
N TYR A 3 8.47 30.01 -19.10
CA TYR A 3 8.64 30.47 -20.51
C TYR A 3 8.88 32.01 -20.53
N ARG A 4 9.65 32.51 -21.52
CA ARG A 4 9.76 33.92 -22.00
C ARG A 4 10.58 34.86 -21.06
N LYS A 5 11.38 35.83 -21.54
CA LYS A 5 11.58 36.49 -22.88
C LYS A 5 12.99 37.17 -22.88
N ILE A 6 13.60 37.81 -23.91
CA ILE A 6 13.20 38.35 -25.23
C ILE A 6 14.43 38.54 -26.20
N ILE A 7 14.16 38.67 -27.51
CA ILE A 7 14.85 39.39 -28.63
C ILE A 7 16.16 40.16 -28.28
N SER A 8 17.30 40.08 -29.02
CA SER A 8 17.61 40.10 -30.48
C SER A 8 19.06 39.54 -30.72
N LEU A 9 19.71 39.38 -31.90
CA LEU A 9 19.50 39.17 -33.37
C LEU A 9 20.93 38.81 -33.95
N MET A 10 21.28 38.53 -35.22
CA MET A 10 20.68 38.45 -36.57
C MET A 10 21.45 37.39 -37.42
N LEU A 11 21.28 37.30 -38.75
CA LEU A 11 21.90 36.28 -39.64
C LEU A 11 21.84 36.70 -41.15
N ILE A 12 22.11 35.78 -42.14
CA ILE A 12 21.84 35.84 -43.63
C ILE A 12 22.93 36.52 -44.53
N LEU A 13 23.44 36.03 -45.70
CA LEU A 13 23.47 34.72 -46.43
C LEU A 13 24.51 34.66 -47.62
N VAL A 14 25.22 33.51 -47.81
CA VAL A 14 25.44 32.67 -49.06
C VAL A 14 25.91 33.22 -50.46
N LEU A 15 27.11 32.75 -50.90
CA LEU A 15 27.61 32.15 -52.20
C LEU A 15 27.47 32.74 -53.66
N VAL A 16 28.48 32.34 -54.50
CA VAL A 16 28.61 32.20 -56.00
C VAL A 16 29.24 33.36 -56.85
N ALA A 17 30.02 33.00 -57.89
CA ALA A 17 30.82 33.84 -58.84
C ALA A 17 30.24 33.89 -60.29
N PRO A 18 30.80 34.59 -61.34
CA PRO A 18 32.08 34.23 -62.03
C PRO A 18 32.87 35.37 -62.79
N TRP A 19 34.03 35.00 -63.40
CA TRP A 19 34.76 35.48 -64.63
C TRP A 19 34.50 36.93 -65.20
N LEU A 20 35.45 37.72 -65.76
CA LEU A 20 36.66 37.41 -66.57
C LEU A 20 37.55 38.69 -66.80
N ALA A 21 38.88 38.62 -66.74
CA ALA A 21 39.80 39.59 -67.40
C ALA A 21 41.25 39.03 -67.55
N PRO A 22 41.98 39.24 -68.68
CA PRO A 22 43.30 38.64 -68.90
C PRO A 22 44.52 39.58 -68.71
N ALA A 23 45.58 38.99 -68.16
CA ALA A 23 47.02 39.30 -68.31
C ALA A 23 47.50 40.70 -68.74
N ALA A 24 48.26 41.35 -67.85
CA ALA A 24 49.39 42.21 -68.20
C ALA A 24 50.65 41.72 -67.47
N LYS A 25 51.71 41.36 -68.21
CA LYS A 25 53.02 41.04 -67.62
C LYS A 25 53.80 42.33 -67.37
N VAL A 26 54.30 42.52 -66.15
CA VAL A 26 55.54 43.25 -65.88
C VAL A 26 56.37 42.43 -64.91
N SER A 27 57.61 42.12 -65.26
CA SER A 27 58.56 41.36 -64.44
C SER A 27 59.69 42.28 -63.98
N ALA A 28 59.74 42.60 -62.68
CA ALA A 28 60.87 43.26 -62.05
C ALA A 28 60.80 43.03 -60.52
N GLY A 29 61.92 42.57 -59.92
CA GLY A 29 61.96 42.11 -58.54
C GLY A 29 61.42 40.68 -58.37
N GLY A 30 62.03 39.91 -57.47
CA GLY A 30 61.37 38.73 -56.92
C GLY A 30 60.25 39.17 -55.97
N SER A 31 59.27 38.28 -55.77
CA SER A 31 58.45 38.38 -54.56
C SER A 31 59.27 37.82 -53.40
N SER A 32 59.15 38.40 -52.21
CA SER A 32 59.69 37.76 -51.02
C SER A 32 59.06 36.37 -50.83
N PRO A 33 59.81 35.39 -50.28
CA PRO A 33 59.32 34.03 -50.11
C PRO A 33 58.04 34.02 -49.24
N VAL A 34 56.93 33.59 -49.83
CA VAL A 34 55.62 33.57 -49.18
C VAL A 34 55.58 32.44 -48.15
N PRO A 35 55.23 32.70 -46.88
CA PRO A 35 55.04 31.65 -45.87
C PRO A 35 53.93 30.63 -46.21
N GLY A 36 54.17 29.35 -45.90
CA GLY A 36 53.24 28.24 -46.21
C GLY A 36 51.96 28.29 -45.38
N ASN A 37 50.84 27.77 -45.93
CA ASN A 37 49.54 27.61 -45.25
C ASN A 37 49.05 28.82 -44.41
N ASN A 38 49.28 30.04 -44.91
CA ASN A 38 49.00 31.36 -44.30
C ASN A 38 50.04 31.89 -43.31
N GLY A 39 51.20 31.24 -43.15
CA GLY A 39 52.33 31.74 -42.38
C GLY A 39 52.24 31.57 -40.88
N LEU A 40 51.45 30.62 -40.40
CA LEU A 40 51.37 30.30 -38.97
C LEU A 40 52.56 29.43 -38.55
N ILE A 41 53.22 29.78 -37.44
CA ILE A 41 54.12 28.86 -36.72
C ILE A 41 53.33 28.12 -35.64
N THR A 42 53.78 26.91 -35.29
CA THR A 42 53.21 26.10 -34.21
C THR A 42 54.25 25.94 -33.11
N ILE A 43 53.85 26.06 -31.84
CA ILE A 43 54.73 25.85 -30.67
C ILE A 43 54.22 24.61 -29.92
N LYS A 44 55.12 23.71 -29.55
CA LYS A 44 54.83 22.49 -28.79
C LYS A 44 55.79 22.38 -27.60
N PRO A 45 55.32 22.14 -26.36
CA PRO A 45 56.20 21.72 -25.27
C PRO A 45 56.89 20.40 -25.60
N THR A 46 58.18 20.27 -25.28
CA THR A 46 58.98 19.03 -25.45
C THR A 46 59.54 18.49 -24.15
N GLY A 47 59.48 19.26 -23.07
CA GLY A 47 59.84 18.86 -21.71
C GLY A 47 59.82 20.08 -20.78
N ASP A 48 60.20 19.87 -19.52
CA ASP A 48 60.29 20.92 -18.51
C ASP A 48 61.09 22.12 -19.06
N ASN A 49 60.43 23.28 -19.14
CA ASN A 49 60.98 24.56 -19.63
C ASN A 49 61.49 24.54 -21.11
N ASN A 50 61.09 23.55 -21.92
CA ASN A 50 61.55 23.35 -23.30
C ASN A 50 60.39 23.35 -24.33
N VAL A 51 60.60 23.97 -25.50
CA VAL A 51 59.61 24.01 -26.59
C VAL A 51 60.22 23.76 -27.97
N GLU A 52 59.55 22.96 -28.80
CA GLU A 52 59.75 22.92 -30.25
C GLU A 52 58.87 23.98 -30.91
N VAL A 53 59.51 24.93 -31.60
CA VAL A 53 58.86 25.79 -32.59
C VAL A 53 58.97 25.11 -33.95
N HIS A 54 57.82 24.86 -34.59
CA HIS A 54 57.71 24.16 -35.87
C HIS A 54 56.99 25.04 -36.90
N TRP A 55 57.45 25.01 -38.14
CA TRP A 55 56.86 25.77 -39.25
C TRP A 55 56.89 24.96 -40.54
N GLU A 56 55.93 25.20 -41.43
CA GLU A 56 55.88 24.53 -42.72
C GLU A 56 56.80 25.20 -43.76
N TYR A 57 57.01 24.51 -44.88
CA TYR A 57 57.79 25.03 -45.99
C TYR A 57 57.15 26.27 -46.62
N ALA A 58 57.94 27.31 -46.89
CA ALA A 58 57.44 28.60 -47.39
C ALA A 58 56.94 28.51 -48.85
N ASP A 59 57.85 28.62 -49.82
CA ASP A 59 57.49 28.85 -51.23
C ASP A 59 57.82 27.67 -52.15
N SER A 60 56.79 27.09 -52.75
CA SER A 60 56.89 26.05 -53.79
C SER A 60 57.59 26.46 -55.10
N SER A 61 57.79 27.76 -55.34
CA SER A 61 58.45 28.27 -56.57
C SER A 61 59.96 28.40 -56.44
N THR A 62 60.47 28.52 -55.21
CA THR A 62 61.89 28.51 -54.86
C THR A 62 62.31 27.10 -54.43
N PRO A 63 63.51 26.61 -54.76
CA PRO A 63 63.99 25.31 -54.27
C PRO A 63 64.32 25.33 -52.78
N SER A 64 64.09 24.24 -52.06
CA SER A 64 64.23 24.20 -50.60
C SER A 64 65.65 24.43 -50.08
N TYR A 65 66.67 24.05 -50.87
CA TYR A 65 68.08 24.30 -50.58
C TYR A 65 68.51 25.76 -50.84
N GLU A 66 67.64 26.61 -51.39
CA GLU A 66 67.89 28.06 -51.54
C GLU A 66 67.22 28.90 -50.44
N LEU A 67 66.29 28.32 -49.67
CA LEU A 67 65.59 29.01 -48.58
C LEU A 67 66.32 28.83 -47.25
N LYS A 68 66.50 29.94 -46.52
CA LYS A 68 67.12 29.94 -45.18
C LYS A 68 66.16 30.50 -44.15
N TYR A 69 66.04 29.80 -43.04
CA TYR A 69 65.13 30.14 -41.94
C TYR A 69 65.92 30.66 -40.74
N GLN A 70 65.43 31.70 -40.08
CA GLN A 70 65.99 32.24 -38.84
C GLN A 70 64.87 32.42 -37.83
N VAL A 71 65.02 31.85 -36.64
CA VAL A 71 64.00 31.95 -35.59
C VAL A 71 64.41 33.03 -34.60
N TYR A 72 63.50 33.96 -34.37
CA TYR A 72 63.63 35.04 -33.42
C TYR A 72 62.78 34.74 -32.19
N VAL A 73 63.33 35.02 -31.01
CA VAL A 73 62.62 34.96 -29.74
C VAL A 73 62.81 36.29 -29.00
N SER A 74 61.75 36.78 -28.38
CA SER A 74 61.73 38.03 -27.61
C SER A 74 60.86 37.86 -26.36
N VAL A 75 61.15 38.62 -25.30
CA VAL A 75 60.28 38.75 -24.12
C VAL A 75 59.30 39.93 -24.24
N TYR A 76 59.22 40.52 -25.44
CA TYR A 76 58.33 41.62 -25.80
C TYR A 76 57.56 41.30 -27.10
N PRO A 77 56.34 41.81 -27.29
CA PRO A 77 55.52 41.55 -28.48
C PRO A 77 55.95 42.42 -29.67
N ASN A 78 57.24 42.38 -30.05
CA ASN A 78 57.87 43.27 -31.04
C ASN A 78 58.44 42.53 -32.27
N LEU A 79 57.84 41.38 -32.63
CA LEU A 79 58.30 40.55 -33.74
C LEU A 79 57.19 40.33 -34.80
N LYS A 80 56.20 41.22 -34.96
CA LYS A 80 55.01 40.93 -35.80
C LYS A 80 55.29 40.90 -37.29
N ASP A 81 56.24 41.71 -37.76
CA ASP A 81 56.57 41.87 -39.18
C ASP A 81 58.05 42.26 -39.38
N MET A 82 58.45 42.40 -40.65
CA MET A 82 59.84 42.71 -41.04
C MET A 82 60.29 44.13 -40.68
N GLU A 83 59.40 45.05 -40.28
CA GLU A 83 59.75 46.39 -39.81
C GLU A 83 59.98 46.34 -38.29
N GLU A 84 59.04 45.79 -37.51
CA GLU A 84 59.23 45.58 -36.05
C GLU A 84 60.49 44.76 -35.73
N ILE A 85 60.74 43.65 -36.45
CA ILE A 85 61.92 42.82 -36.20
C ILE A 85 63.22 43.57 -36.53
N ARG A 86 63.26 44.37 -37.60
CA ARG A 86 64.47 45.12 -37.97
C ARG A 86 64.76 46.30 -37.04
N ASP A 87 63.73 47.01 -36.59
CA ASP A 87 63.87 48.04 -35.54
C ASP A 87 64.35 47.44 -34.21
N SER A 88 64.02 46.18 -33.92
CA SER A 88 64.53 45.47 -32.74
C SER A 88 66.03 45.12 -32.80
N LEU A 89 66.58 44.95 -34.01
CA LEU A 89 67.98 44.57 -34.22
C LEU A 89 68.96 45.72 -34.01
N ASP A 90 68.58 46.95 -34.32
CA ASP A 90 69.44 48.15 -34.17
C ASP A 90 69.73 48.50 -32.69
N TYR A 91 69.05 47.83 -31.75
CA TYR A 91 69.23 47.95 -30.29
C TYR A 91 69.86 46.72 -29.60
N GLY A 92 70.54 45.84 -30.34
CA GLY A 92 71.73 45.13 -29.83
C GLY A 92 71.52 43.99 -28.84
N ASN A 93 70.50 43.15 -29.01
CA ASN A 93 70.41 41.82 -28.38
C ASN A 93 70.62 40.71 -29.44
N ASP A 94 71.86 40.24 -29.56
CA ASP A 94 72.22 39.17 -30.51
C ASP A 94 72.03 37.76 -29.91
N ASP A 95 70.80 37.24 -29.93
CA ASP A 95 70.50 35.80 -29.75
C ASP A 95 69.79 35.23 -31.00
N TRP A 96 70.48 35.32 -32.14
CA TRP A 96 69.99 34.82 -33.43
C TRP A 96 70.22 33.30 -33.50
N ILE A 97 69.15 32.51 -33.70
CA ILE A 97 69.29 31.07 -33.93
C ILE A 97 68.80 30.69 -35.33
N SER A 98 69.75 30.49 -36.25
CA SER A 98 69.51 30.10 -37.65
C SER A 98 69.05 28.64 -37.75
N GLY A 99 67.95 28.39 -38.45
CA GLY A 99 67.49 27.05 -38.81
C GLY A 99 68.40 26.45 -39.89
N ALA A 100 68.54 25.13 -39.88
CA ALA A 100 69.26 24.43 -40.94
C ALA A 100 68.37 24.25 -42.18
N GLU A 101 69.01 24.08 -43.33
CA GLU A 101 68.38 23.52 -44.53
C GLU A 101 68.06 22.03 -44.26
N SER A 102 66.82 21.60 -44.49
CA SER A 102 66.37 20.20 -44.27
C SER A 102 66.30 19.43 -45.59
N GLU A 103 66.84 18.21 -45.60
CA GLU A 103 66.79 17.29 -46.75
C GLU A 103 65.50 16.43 -46.78
N ASP A 104 64.81 16.32 -45.64
CA ASP A 104 63.62 15.48 -45.41
C ASP A 104 62.29 16.25 -45.35
N GLY A 105 62.34 17.59 -45.30
CA GLY A 105 61.18 18.48 -45.34
C GLY A 105 60.63 18.93 -43.99
N THR A 106 61.23 18.52 -42.86
CA THR A 106 60.83 18.96 -41.52
C THR A 106 61.63 20.18 -41.07
N PHE A 107 60.95 21.29 -40.78
CA PHE A 107 61.56 22.53 -40.29
C PHE A 107 61.06 22.86 -38.88
N SER A 108 61.92 22.65 -37.89
CA SER A 108 61.67 23.05 -36.50
C SER A 108 62.96 23.43 -35.78
N ARG A 109 62.82 24.07 -34.61
CA ARG A 109 63.87 24.26 -33.62
C ARG A 109 63.30 24.07 -32.22
N GLU A 110 64.03 23.29 -31.42
CA GLU A 110 63.87 23.25 -29.97
C GLU A 110 64.61 24.41 -29.28
N PHE A 111 63.93 25.05 -28.33
CA PHE A 111 64.46 26.03 -27.38
C PHE A 111 64.40 25.41 -25.98
N MET A 112 65.47 25.53 -25.20
CA MET A 112 65.60 24.86 -23.91
C MET A 112 65.87 25.84 -22.77
N GLY A 113 65.38 25.54 -21.57
CA GLY A 113 65.67 26.30 -20.35
C GLY A 113 65.04 27.69 -20.30
N LEU A 114 63.79 27.81 -20.77
CA LEU A 114 63.00 29.04 -20.65
C LEU A 114 62.63 29.35 -19.18
N SER A 115 62.28 30.60 -18.89
CA SER A 115 61.92 31.07 -17.54
C SER A 115 60.41 31.10 -17.35
N ASP A 116 59.90 30.39 -16.35
CA ASP A 116 58.45 30.11 -16.24
C ASP A 116 57.58 31.33 -15.93
N SER A 117 58.18 32.41 -15.42
CA SER A 117 57.52 33.68 -15.13
C SER A 117 57.56 34.70 -16.28
N VAL A 118 57.80 34.26 -17.52
CA VAL A 118 58.06 35.15 -18.67
C VAL A 118 57.31 34.69 -19.92
N THR A 119 56.46 35.56 -20.48
CA THR A 119 55.90 35.35 -21.82
C THR A 119 56.98 35.52 -22.89
N TYR A 120 57.17 34.51 -23.72
CA TYR A 120 58.06 34.54 -24.89
C TYR A 120 57.24 34.75 -26.16
N TYR A 121 57.80 35.48 -27.11
CA TYR A 121 57.24 35.74 -28.43
C TYR A 121 58.21 35.20 -29.48
N PHE A 122 57.70 34.37 -30.39
CA PHE A 122 58.48 33.72 -31.43
C PHE A 122 58.02 34.18 -32.81
N ASN A 123 58.96 34.37 -33.73
CA ASN A 123 58.67 34.45 -35.17
C ASN A 123 59.81 33.85 -36.00
N VAL A 124 59.50 33.44 -37.23
CA VAL A 124 60.46 32.88 -38.20
C VAL A 124 60.58 33.85 -39.37
N ILE A 125 61.80 34.26 -39.70
CA ILE A 125 62.13 34.91 -40.97
C ILE A 125 62.59 33.84 -41.97
N VAL A 126 62.10 33.94 -43.21
CA VAL A 126 62.60 33.18 -44.36
C VAL A 126 63.27 34.13 -45.36
N ASN A 127 64.47 33.77 -45.82
CA ASN A 127 65.29 34.50 -46.80
C ASN A 127 65.54 33.62 -48.04
N ASP A 128 65.44 34.18 -49.24
CA ASP A 128 65.53 33.47 -50.53
C ASP A 128 66.96 33.21 -51.07
N GLY A 129 67.97 33.51 -50.25
CA GLY A 129 69.39 33.46 -50.62
C GLY A 129 69.85 34.56 -51.57
N LYS A 130 68.94 35.46 -51.99
CA LYS A 130 69.17 36.55 -52.96
C LYS A 130 68.89 37.92 -52.35
N GLY A 131 68.45 37.97 -51.10
CA GLY A 131 68.27 39.17 -50.29
C GLY A 131 66.81 39.60 -50.11
N LEU A 132 65.85 38.75 -50.47
CA LEU A 132 64.43 38.98 -50.19
C LEU A 132 63.99 38.16 -48.97
N GLU A 133 63.26 38.82 -48.08
CA GLU A 133 62.91 38.31 -46.76
C GLU A 133 61.42 38.48 -46.48
N SER A 134 60.86 37.59 -45.64
CA SER A 134 59.55 37.74 -45.03
C SER A 134 59.48 37.04 -43.69
N ALA A 135 58.71 37.63 -42.78
CA ALA A 135 58.38 37.04 -41.50
C ALA A 135 57.11 36.18 -41.60
N TYR A 136 57.02 35.16 -40.76
CA TYR A 136 55.79 34.43 -40.46
C TYR A 136 54.90 35.26 -39.52
N GLN A 137 53.76 34.72 -39.09
CA GLN A 137 52.92 35.32 -38.06
C GLN A 137 53.45 34.97 -36.66
N MET A 138 53.90 36.00 -35.94
CA MET A 138 54.35 35.90 -34.54
C MET A 138 53.35 35.14 -33.65
N GLN A 139 53.85 34.23 -32.81
CA GLN A 139 53.08 33.56 -31.76
C GLN A 139 53.68 33.84 -30.38
N SER A 140 52.83 33.90 -29.37
CA SER A 140 53.23 33.99 -27.97
C SER A 140 53.14 32.62 -27.28
N TYR A 141 54.12 32.30 -26.45
CA TYR A 141 54.14 31.16 -25.55
C TYR A 141 54.42 31.64 -24.13
N ASP A 142 53.54 31.31 -23.20
CA ASP A 142 53.71 31.63 -21.78
C ASP A 142 53.84 30.33 -20.98
N PRO A 143 55.02 29.98 -20.43
CA PRO A 143 55.19 28.71 -19.74
C PRO A 143 54.32 28.62 -18.47
N SER A 144 53.97 29.76 -17.84
CA SER A 144 53.05 29.76 -16.68
C SER A 144 51.65 29.26 -17.04
N THR A 145 51.26 29.32 -18.32
CA THR A 145 50.00 28.78 -18.85
C THR A 145 50.11 27.30 -19.29
N GLN A 146 51.25 26.65 -19.02
CA GLN A 146 51.56 25.27 -19.40
C GLN A 146 52.12 24.41 -18.25
N LEU A 147 52.12 24.92 -17.00
CA LEU A 147 52.37 24.10 -15.81
C LEU A 147 51.43 22.88 -15.79
N SER A 148 51.91 21.69 -15.46
CA SER A 148 51.03 20.53 -15.29
C SER A 148 50.05 20.77 -14.14
N GLU A 149 48.92 20.06 -14.11
CA GLU A 149 47.92 20.23 -13.05
C GLU A 149 48.50 19.89 -11.66
N LEU A 150 49.51 19.02 -11.61
CA LEU A 150 50.30 18.73 -10.41
C LEU A 150 51.17 19.91 -9.98
N ASP A 151 51.83 20.58 -10.92
CA ASP A 151 52.71 21.72 -10.64
C ASP A 151 51.90 22.96 -10.24
N GLN A 152 50.76 23.20 -10.89
CA GLN A 152 49.79 24.22 -10.47
C GLN A 152 49.33 23.99 -9.02
N PHE A 153 48.99 22.74 -8.67
CA PHE A 153 48.61 22.38 -7.30
C PHE A 153 49.79 22.51 -6.30
N ASN A 154 51.00 22.13 -6.70
CA ASN A 154 52.21 22.26 -5.87
C ASN A 154 52.58 23.74 -5.64
N GLU A 155 52.42 24.63 -6.62
CA GLU A 155 52.64 26.07 -6.43
C GLU A 155 51.58 26.71 -5.53
N ILE A 156 50.31 26.31 -5.62
CA ILE A 156 49.27 26.71 -4.64
C ILE A 156 49.70 26.28 -3.23
N LYS A 157 50.17 25.04 -3.05
CA LYS A 157 50.68 24.56 -1.76
C LYS A 157 51.91 25.33 -1.26
N LYS A 158 52.84 25.71 -2.13
CA LYS A 158 54.01 26.54 -1.77
C LYS A 158 53.62 27.94 -1.29
N LYS A 159 52.69 28.61 -1.98
CA LYS A 159 52.18 29.95 -1.59
C LYS A 159 51.57 29.92 -0.18
N ILE A 160 50.72 28.94 0.11
CA ILE A 160 50.08 28.75 1.43
C ILE A 160 51.15 28.48 2.50
N ASN A 161 52.12 27.63 2.22
CA ASN A 161 53.22 27.33 3.15
C ASN A 161 54.15 28.54 3.38
N GLN A 162 54.16 29.52 2.48
CA GLN A 162 54.86 30.81 2.62
C GLN A 162 54.01 31.88 3.34
N GLY A 163 52.76 31.58 3.70
CA GLY A 163 51.87 32.47 4.44
C GLY A 163 50.90 33.29 3.59
N ASP A 164 50.69 32.94 2.31
CA ASP A 164 49.63 33.53 1.49
C ASP A 164 48.24 33.16 2.06
N THR A 165 47.37 34.16 2.22
CA THR A 165 46.01 34.03 2.78
C THR A 165 44.92 34.14 1.72
N SER A 166 45.28 34.09 0.43
CA SER A 166 44.35 34.10 -0.70
C SER A 166 43.46 32.86 -0.73
N ASP A 167 42.24 33.00 -1.27
CA ASP A 167 41.26 31.91 -1.31
C ASP A 167 41.43 31.01 -2.55
N PHE A 168 42.31 30.02 -2.43
CA PHE A 168 42.63 29.04 -3.48
C PHE A 168 41.59 27.92 -3.66
N LYS A 169 40.44 27.91 -2.95
CA LYS A 169 39.45 26.80 -3.05
C LYS A 169 39.01 26.57 -4.50
N GLN A 170 38.65 27.63 -5.22
CA GLN A 170 38.11 27.51 -6.58
C GLN A 170 39.16 27.00 -7.57
N GLU A 171 40.40 27.48 -7.46
CA GLU A 171 41.52 27.02 -8.29
C GLU A 171 41.77 25.51 -8.09
N VAL A 172 41.74 25.02 -6.85
CA VAL A 172 41.89 23.58 -6.56
C VAL A 172 40.68 22.75 -7.02
N ILE A 173 39.47 23.27 -6.89
CA ILE A 173 38.25 22.60 -7.40
C ILE A 173 38.34 22.43 -8.92
N ASP A 174 38.73 23.48 -9.66
CA ASP A 174 38.82 23.42 -11.12
C ASP A 174 40.00 22.57 -11.62
N LEU A 175 41.10 22.47 -10.85
CA LEU A 175 42.14 21.46 -11.05
C LEU A 175 41.61 20.04 -10.84
N PHE A 176 40.89 19.76 -9.75
CA PHE A 176 40.36 18.42 -9.47
C PHE A 176 39.21 18.01 -10.40
N ARG A 177 38.55 18.98 -11.05
CA ARG A 177 37.61 18.74 -12.17
C ARG A 177 38.33 18.34 -13.47
N ASN A 178 39.65 18.38 -13.55
CA ASN A 178 40.38 17.90 -14.73
C ASN A 178 40.61 16.37 -14.67
N GLU A 179 39.95 15.66 -15.58
CA GLU A 179 40.02 14.18 -15.70
C GLU A 179 41.43 13.66 -16.05
N GLN A 180 42.35 14.51 -16.54
CA GLN A 180 43.76 14.11 -16.70
C GLN A 180 44.51 14.08 -15.38
N PHE A 181 44.12 14.92 -14.42
CA PHE A 181 44.72 14.98 -13.08
C PHE A 181 44.08 13.96 -12.12
N ILE A 182 42.74 13.93 -12.08
CA ILE A 182 41.95 13.01 -11.24
C ILE A 182 41.15 12.05 -12.14
N ASP A 183 41.78 10.93 -12.56
CA ASP A 183 41.22 10.02 -13.59
C ASP A 183 40.29 8.90 -13.08
N LYS A 184 40.45 8.42 -11.83
CA LYS A 184 39.66 7.33 -11.21
C LYS A 184 38.58 7.84 -10.25
N LEU A 185 38.02 9.02 -10.50
CA LEU A 185 36.87 9.55 -9.75
C LEU A 185 36.13 10.58 -10.61
N ASP A 186 34.80 10.46 -10.71
CA ASP A 186 33.95 11.50 -11.28
C ASP A 186 33.77 12.64 -10.25
N PHE A 187 34.84 13.42 -10.05
CA PHE A 187 34.85 14.56 -9.12
C PHE A 187 33.85 15.65 -9.53
N LYS A 188 33.48 15.71 -10.82
CA LYS A 188 32.47 16.63 -11.36
C LYS A 188 31.05 16.29 -10.90
N SER A 189 30.76 15.00 -10.68
CA SER A 189 29.45 14.52 -10.21
C SER A 189 29.18 14.74 -8.72
N LEU A 190 30.20 15.05 -7.92
CA LEU A 190 30.06 15.35 -6.49
C LEU A 190 29.29 16.65 -6.26
N SER A 191 28.71 16.84 -5.07
CA SER A 191 28.06 18.11 -4.70
C SER A 191 29.07 19.26 -4.66
N GLU A 192 28.60 20.51 -4.78
CA GLU A 192 29.51 21.67 -4.64
C GLU A 192 30.14 21.72 -3.24
N ASP A 193 29.40 21.36 -2.19
CA ASP A 193 29.90 21.27 -0.81
C ASP A 193 30.96 20.17 -0.67
N ASP A 194 30.78 19.00 -1.29
CA ASP A 194 31.76 17.89 -1.31
C ASP A 194 33.06 18.31 -2.01
N GLN A 195 32.94 18.98 -3.17
CA GLN A 195 34.09 19.50 -3.91
C GLN A 195 34.86 20.54 -3.09
N ILE A 196 34.15 21.41 -2.37
CA ILE A 196 34.72 22.37 -1.43
C ILE A 196 35.41 21.68 -0.25
N ASP A 197 34.76 20.73 0.42
CA ASP A 197 35.33 20.07 1.61
C ASP A 197 36.59 19.25 1.28
N ILE A 198 36.61 18.55 0.15
CA ILE A 198 37.81 17.84 -0.33
C ILE A 198 38.93 18.84 -0.67
N ALA A 199 38.63 19.91 -1.40
CA ALA A 199 39.63 20.94 -1.74
C ALA A 199 40.19 21.61 -0.47
N VAL A 200 39.32 22.02 0.46
CA VAL A 200 39.70 22.59 1.77
C VAL A 200 40.54 21.60 2.57
N HIS A 201 40.20 20.30 2.57
CA HIS A 201 40.98 19.31 3.29
C HIS A 201 42.40 19.21 2.73
N LEU A 202 42.57 19.04 1.42
CA LEU A 202 43.88 18.91 0.79
C LEU A 202 44.71 20.21 0.84
N LEU A 203 44.06 21.39 0.75
CA LEU A 203 44.69 22.69 1.01
C LEU A 203 45.29 22.76 2.43
N ASN A 204 44.67 22.08 3.41
CA ASN A 204 45.12 21.99 4.80
C ASN A 204 46.02 20.77 5.13
N LEU A 205 46.43 19.98 4.13
CA LEU A 205 47.41 18.90 4.29
C LEU A 205 48.81 19.35 3.84
N ASP A 206 49.82 19.10 4.67
CA ASP A 206 51.21 19.35 4.33
C ASP A 206 51.74 18.31 3.32
N PRO A 207 52.42 18.73 2.24
CA PRO A 207 53.01 17.81 1.28
C PRO A 207 54.19 17.02 1.90
N PRO A 208 54.57 15.85 1.35
CA PRO A 208 55.66 15.03 1.90
C PRO A 208 57.05 15.68 1.84
N THR A 209 57.22 16.76 1.08
CA THR A 209 58.48 17.50 0.90
C THR A 209 58.20 18.99 0.77
N SER A 210 59.22 19.84 0.92
CA SER A 210 59.13 21.29 0.64
C SER A 210 58.66 21.62 -0.77
N ASP A 211 58.89 20.71 -1.71
CA ASP A 211 58.77 20.96 -3.14
C ASP A 211 57.36 20.57 -3.64
N GLY A 212 56.60 19.83 -2.83
CA GLY A 212 55.23 19.43 -3.09
C GLY A 212 55.01 17.90 -3.05
N TYR A 213 53.98 17.47 -3.77
CA TYR A 213 53.67 16.08 -4.07
C TYR A 213 54.46 15.61 -5.30
N LYS A 214 54.94 14.36 -5.28
CA LYS A 214 55.90 13.83 -6.28
C LYS A 214 55.25 13.39 -7.60
N ASN A 215 53.96 13.09 -7.59
CA ASN A 215 53.19 12.63 -8.75
C ASN A 215 51.68 12.87 -8.52
N LYS A 216 50.87 12.74 -9.57
CA LYS A 216 49.41 12.93 -9.46
C LYS A 216 48.74 11.83 -8.64
N GLU A 217 49.31 10.63 -8.62
CA GLU A 217 48.79 9.47 -7.89
C GLU A 217 48.77 9.69 -6.37
N GLN A 218 49.70 10.49 -5.83
CA GLN A 218 49.66 10.92 -4.42
C GLN A 218 48.49 11.85 -4.11
N VAL A 219 48.23 12.84 -4.98
CA VAL A 219 47.10 13.77 -4.83
C VAL A 219 45.77 13.04 -5.02
N GLN A 220 45.68 12.19 -6.05
CA GLN A 220 44.53 11.33 -6.33
C GLN A 220 44.19 10.39 -5.17
N TYR A 221 45.19 9.76 -4.55
CA TYR A 221 44.98 8.93 -3.35
C TYR A 221 44.33 9.75 -2.22
N LEU A 222 44.81 10.97 -1.96
CA LEU A 222 44.28 11.84 -0.92
C LEU A 222 42.85 12.30 -1.23
N VAL A 223 42.53 12.63 -2.49
CA VAL A 223 41.15 12.91 -2.94
C VAL A 223 40.23 11.71 -2.70
N GLN A 224 40.66 10.49 -3.02
CA GLN A 224 39.86 9.28 -2.80
C GLN A 224 39.69 8.94 -1.32
N LEU A 225 40.72 9.13 -0.49
CA LEU A 225 40.62 8.96 0.97
C LEU A 225 39.70 10.01 1.61
N ALA A 226 39.75 11.25 1.13
CA ALA A 226 38.87 12.33 1.56
C ALA A 226 37.40 12.03 1.24
N LEU A 227 37.11 11.45 0.06
CA LEU A 227 35.77 10.99 -0.30
C LEU A 227 35.28 9.85 0.60
N GLN A 228 36.13 8.84 0.86
CA GLN A 228 35.77 7.74 1.79
C GLN A 228 35.47 8.27 3.20
N ALA A 229 36.15 9.32 3.65
CA ALA A 229 35.84 10.01 4.90
C ALA A 229 34.50 10.77 4.86
N LEU A 230 34.10 11.38 3.73
CA LEU A 230 32.78 12.03 3.56
C LEU A 230 31.62 11.03 3.51
N GLU A 231 31.84 9.83 2.99
CA GLU A 231 30.81 8.79 2.88
C GLU A 231 30.49 8.10 4.21
N LEU A 232 31.42 8.08 5.17
CA LEU A 232 31.18 7.54 6.52
C LEU A 232 29.94 8.14 7.22
N PRO A 233 29.85 9.46 7.49
CA PRO A 233 28.71 10.06 8.19
C PRO A 233 27.39 10.03 7.40
N ARG A 234 27.37 9.49 6.18
CA ARG A 234 26.18 9.32 5.33
C ARG A 234 25.59 7.92 5.40
N LYS A 235 26.38 6.93 5.83
CA LYS A 235 26.06 5.49 5.72
C LYS A 235 26.34 4.68 6.99
N ILE A 236 27.15 5.20 7.91
CA ILE A 236 27.27 4.68 9.28
C ILE A 236 25.90 4.75 9.97
N GLY A 237 25.61 3.82 10.88
CA GLY A 237 24.27 3.59 11.45
C GLY A 237 23.32 2.77 10.55
N GLY A 238 23.62 2.65 9.25
CA GLY A 238 22.87 1.81 8.31
C GLY A 238 23.35 0.36 8.26
N SER A 239 22.61 -0.51 7.55
CA SER A 239 22.99 -1.92 7.33
C SER A 239 24.35 -2.11 6.64
N ASP A 240 24.78 -1.10 5.86
CA ASP A 240 26.06 -1.08 5.15
C ASP A 240 27.25 -0.62 6.03
N SER A 241 27.05 -0.28 7.31
CA SER A 241 28.07 0.34 8.18
C SER A 241 29.44 -0.38 8.17
N VAL A 242 29.45 -1.71 8.30
CA VAL A 242 30.69 -2.52 8.29
C VAL A 242 31.38 -2.48 6.92
N LYS A 243 30.61 -2.47 5.83
CA LYS A 243 31.14 -2.40 4.46
C LYS A 243 31.81 -1.06 4.21
N VAL A 244 31.19 0.05 4.63
CA VAL A 244 31.77 1.39 4.46
C VAL A 244 33.03 1.57 5.30
N LEU A 245 33.09 0.99 6.51
CA LEU A 245 34.33 0.94 7.29
C LEU A 245 35.40 0.04 6.67
N ASP A 246 35.04 -1.10 6.07
CA ASP A 246 36.00 -1.95 5.34
C ASP A 246 36.54 -1.25 4.08
N GLU A 247 35.72 -0.50 3.34
CA GLU A 247 36.17 0.36 2.23
C GLU A 247 37.10 1.49 2.72
N PHE A 248 36.78 2.15 3.84
CA PHE A 248 37.58 3.22 4.44
C PHE A 248 38.93 2.73 5.01
N TYR A 249 38.94 1.66 5.82
CA TYR A 249 40.18 1.08 6.37
C TYR A 249 41.02 0.39 5.31
N GLY A 250 40.39 -0.24 4.31
CA GLY A 250 41.08 -0.71 3.11
C GLY A 250 41.81 0.45 2.41
N LYS A 251 41.17 1.61 2.28
CA LYS A 251 41.80 2.79 1.68
C LYS A 251 42.93 3.39 2.53
N LEU A 252 42.81 3.36 3.86
CA LEU A 252 43.92 3.72 4.76
C LEU A 252 45.12 2.77 4.59
N ALA A 253 44.88 1.46 4.42
CA ALA A 253 45.94 0.47 4.22
C ALA A 253 46.73 0.66 2.91
N GLU A 254 46.13 1.25 1.88
CA GLU A 254 46.79 1.57 0.60
C GLU A 254 47.86 2.68 0.71
N ARG A 255 47.89 3.49 1.79
CA ARG A 255 48.78 4.66 1.92
C ARG A 255 50.26 4.36 1.64
N LYS A 256 50.73 3.19 2.08
CA LYS A 256 52.09 2.64 1.88
C LYS A 256 52.46 2.35 0.41
N LEU A 257 51.50 2.37 -0.51
CA LEU A 257 51.72 2.24 -1.95
C LEU A 257 52.00 3.59 -2.63
N HIS A 258 51.60 4.70 -1.99
CA HIS A 258 51.68 6.06 -2.54
C HIS A 258 52.75 6.92 -1.86
N PHE A 259 53.06 6.66 -0.59
CA PHE A 259 54.01 7.46 0.19
C PHE A 259 55.09 6.61 0.84
N ASP A 260 56.33 7.06 0.68
CA ASP A 260 57.56 6.43 1.19
C ASP A 260 57.99 7.17 2.47
N TYR A 261 57.63 6.62 3.63
CA TYR A 261 57.91 7.18 4.96
C TYR A 261 58.82 6.24 5.78
N PRO A 262 59.77 6.77 6.56
CA PRO A 262 60.63 5.95 7.43
C PRO A 262 59.85 5.31 8.58
N SER A 263 60.51 4.36 9.28
CA SER A 263 59.95 3.43 10.27
C SER A 263 59.45 4.07 11.59
N VAL A 264 58.47 4.97 11.50
CA VAL A 264 57.85 5.67 12.64
C VAL A 264 56.31 5.55 12.60
N GLU A 265 55.73 4.96 11.55
CA GLU A 265 54.29 4.71 11.39
C GLU A 265 53.87 3.26 11.71
N GLU A 266 54.69 2.47 12.41
CA GLU A 266 54.39 1.07 12.75
C GLU A 266 53.02 0.94 13.43
N GLY A 267 52.80 1.70 14.51
CA GLY A 267 51.52 1.77 15.23
C GLY A 267 50.33 2.37 14.48
N TYR A 268 50.51 2.94 13.27
CA TYR A 268 49.40 3.35 12.39
C TYR A 268 48.92 2.15 11.57
N TYR A 269 49.83 1.38 10.98
CA TYR A 269 49.46 0.17 10.24
C TYR A 269 49.00 -0.96 11.16
N GLU A 270 49.57 -1.10 12.37
CA GLU A 270 49.10 -2.06 13.37
C GLU A 270 47.60 -1.91 13.68
N ARG A 271 47.08 -0.68 13.88
CA ARG A 271 45.65 -0.46 14.13
C ARG A 271 44.77 -0.72 12.91
N ILE A 272 45.24 -0.34 11.71
CA ILE A 272 44.51 -0.63 10.47
C ILE A 272 44.39 -2.15 10.28
N ASP A 273 45.49 -2.89 10.44
CA ASP A 273 45.50 -4.35 10.33
C ASP A 273 44.71 -5.01 11.49
N LEU A 274 44.68 -4.42 12.70
CA LEU A 274 43.88 -4.90 13.83
C LEU A 274 42.37 -4.82 13.57
N TYR A 275 41.90 -3.77 12.90
CA TYR A 275 40.52 -3.65 12.43
C TYR A 275 40.25 -4.59 11.24
N LEU A 276 41.10 -4.59 10.22
CA LEU A 276 40.86 -5.39 9.01
C LEU A 276 40.78 -6.91 9.31
N ASN A 277 41.57 -7.39 10.29
CA ASN A 277 41.57 -8.75 10.78
C ASN A 277 40.66 -8.99 12.00
N SER A 278 39.71 -8.09 12.31
CA SER A 278 38.70 -8.33 13.35
C SER A 278 37.49 -9.11 12.84
N SER A 279 36.77 -9.75 13.75
CA SER A 279 35.57 -10.52 13.47
C SER A 279 34.36 -9.60 13.16
N ALA A 280 33.34 -10.14 12.49
CA ALA A 280 32.19 -9.36 12.04
C ALA A 280 31.42 -8.66 13.17
N ILE A 281 31.48 -9.18 14.41
CA ILE A 281 30.86 -8.55 15.58
C ILE A 281 31.70 -7.39 16.11
N GLU A 282 33.02 -7.53 16.17
CA GLU A 282 33.95 -6.49 16.58
C GLU A 282 33.90 -5.30 15.59
N LYS A 283 33.81 -5.57 14.28
CA LYS A 283 33.59 -4.51 13.27
C LYS A 283 32.27 -3.74 13.46
N ARG A 284 31.22 -4.40 13.96
CA ARG A 284 29.95 -3.72 14.31
C ARG A 284 30.11 -2.85 15.55
N MET A 285 30.87 -3.31 16.56
CA MET A 285 31.20 -2.49 17.74
C MET A 285 32.02 -1.25 17.34
N THR A 286 33.03 -1.41 16.47
CA THR A 286 33.76 -0.28 15.85
C THR A 286 32.80 0.70 15.15
N ALA A 287 31.76 0.21 14.48
CA ALA A 287 30.78 1.05 13.80
C ALA A 287 29.97 1.95 14.75
N TYR A 288 29.45 1.41 15.86
CA TYR A 288 28.73 2.19 16.88
C TYR A 288 29.62 3.29 17.50
N ILE A 289 30.88 2.96 17.80
CA ILE A 289 31.85 3.95 18.30
C ILE A 289 32.12 5.03 17.25
N TYR A 290 32.23 4.66 15.97
CA TYR A 290 32.44 5.61 14.87
C TYR A 290 31.25 6.55 14.72
N GLU A 291 30.03 5.99 14.63
CA GLU A 291 28.76 6.72 14.51
C GLU A 291 28.66 7.77 15.63
N ARG A 292 28.79 7.35 16.89
CA ARG A 292 28.79 8.21 18.08
C ARG A 292 29.81 9.35 18.01
N LYS A 293 31.00 9.12 17.45
CA LYS A 293 32.03 10.17 17.30
C LYS A 293 31.83 11.06 16.06
N ILE A 294 30.99 10.70 15.09
CA ILE A 294 30.83 11.45 13.82
C ILE A 294 29.44 12.01 13.50
N ILE A 295 28.46 11.95 14.42
CA ILE A 295 27.24 12.77 14.28
C ILE A 295 27.59 14.26 14.38
N GLY A 296 26.79 15.13 13.76
CA GLY A 296 27.01 16.58 13.76
C GLY A 296 27.97 17.08 12.67
N ALA A 297 28.13 16.33 11.58
CA ALA A 297 28.90 16.70 10.39
C ALA A 297 30.34 17.18 10.68
N PRO A 298 31.20 16.33 11.29
CA PRO A 298 32.62 16.63 11.42
C PRO A 298 33.29 16.72 10.05
N SER A 299 34.17 17.72 9.87
CA SER A 299 34.98 17.81 8.65
C SER A 299 35.93 16.61 8.48
N ILE A 300 36.34 16.33 7.25
CA ILE A 300 37.21 15.21 6.86
C ILE A 300 38.43 15.05 7.81
N LYS A 301 39.04 16.16 8.22
CA LYS A 301 40.19 16.19 9.16
C LYS A 301 39.87 15.57 10.53
N LYS A 302 38.65 15.74 11.06
CA LYS A 302 38.19 15.10 12.30
C LYS A 302 37.94 13.61 12.10
N ILE A 303 37.25 13.23 11.03
CA ILE A 303 36.90 11.82 10.71
C ILE A 303 38.17 10.98 10.56
N LEU A 304 39.15 11.48 9.80
CA LEU A 304 40.47 10.87 9.67
C LEU A 304 41.28 10.90 10.97
N GLY A 305 41.00 11.83 11.89
CA GLY A 305 41.62 11.88 13.22
C GLY A 305 41.09 10.81 14.17
N TYR A 306 39.84 10.39 14.03
CA TYR A 306 39.22 9.37 14.89
C TYR A 306 39.63 7.93 14.56
N ARG A 307 40.22 7.67 13.38
CA ARG A 307 40.62 6.30 12.93
C ARG A 307 41.45 5.52 13.96
N ASP A 308 42.32 6.22 14.71
CA ASP A 308 43.25 5.60 15.64
C ASP A 308 42.60 5.37 17.00
N THR A 309 41.76 6.31 17.47
CA THR A 309 41.04 6.17 18.73
C THR A 309 39.89 5.18 18.62
N VAL A 310 39.04 5.26 17.59
CA VAL A 310 37.90 4.33 17.43
C VAL A 310 38.32 2.86 17.41
N VAL A 311 39.48 2.52 16.85
CA VAL A 311 40.04 1.16 16.90
C VAL A 311 40.67 0.83 18.25
N SER A 312 41.27 1.81 18.94
CA SER A 312 41.79 1.62 20.30
C SER A 312 40.67 1.44 21.33
N ASP A 313 39.53 2.09 21.11
CA ASP A 313 38.33 2.03 21.93
C ASP A 313 37.39 0.87 21.52
N THR A 314 37.81 -0.04 20.62
CA THR A 314 36.97 -1.15 20.13
C THR A 314 37.08 -2.38 21.04
N PRO A 315 35.98 -2.88 21.63
CA PRO A 315 35.97 -4.10 22.44
C PRO A 315 36.22 -5.35 21.58
N PHE A 316 37.46 -5.80 21.53
CA PHE A 316 37.88 -7.00 20.81
C PHE A 316 37.60 -8.30 21.59
N ILE A 317 36.32 -8.55 21.87
CA ILE A 317 35.80 -9.68 22.67
C ILE A 317 36.25 -11.07 22.18
N ASN A 318 36.66 -11.21 20.92
CA ASN A 318 37.14 -12.48 20.36
C ASN A 318 38.66 -12.64 20.42
N LYS A 319 39.40 -11.58 20.79
CA LYS A 319 40.88 -11.59 20.89
C LYS A 319 41.39 -11.73 22.33
N VAL A 320 40.58 -11.42 23.33
CA VAL A 320 40.95 -11.53 24.77
C VAL A 320 41.06 -12.98 25.26
N VAL A 321 41.96 -13.23 26.22
CA VAL A 321 42.26 -14.58 26.76
C VAL A 321 42.36 -14.64 28.30
N SER A 322 42.12 -13.53 28.98
CA SER A 322 42.29 -13.35 30.43
C SER A 322 41.05 -12.66 31.01
N SER A 323 40.59 -13.03 32.22
CA SER A 323 39.44 -12.38 32.86
C SER A 323 39.62 -10.85 32.92
N GLU A 324 40.80 -10.37 33.35
CA GLU A 324 41.16 -8.95 33.39
C GLU A 324 40.95 -8.21 32.05
N ASP A 325 41.14 -8.88 30.91
CA ASP A 325 40.94 -8.29 29.58
C ASP A 325 39.50 -8.42 29.09
N MET A 326 38.78 -9.46 29.51
CA MET A 326 37.34 -9.57 29.29
C MET A 326 36.57 -8.54 30.12
N MET A 327 37.02 -8.21 31.34
CA MET A 327 36.48 -7.10 32.13
C MET A 327 36.60 -5.77 31.39
N LYS A 328 37.78 -5.45 30.82
CA LYS A 328 37.99 -4.23 30.02
C LYS A 328 37.06 -4.18 28.81
N VAL A 329 36.88 -5.31 28.11
CA VAL A 329 35.95 -5.43 26.98
C VAL A 329 34.50 -5.19 27.41
N LEU A 330 34.06 -5.69 28.58
CA LEU A 330 32.71 -5.44 29.10
C LEU A 330 32.53 -3.96 29.49
N ASP A 331 33.56 -3.33 30.05
CA ASP A 331 33.61 -1.89 30.38
C ASP A 331 33.54 -1.00 29.13
N GLU A 332 34.36 -1.31 28.11
CA GLU A 332 34.35 -0.66 26.79
C GLU A 332 32.98 -0.82 26.09
N MET A 333 32.33 -1.98 26.23
CA MET A 333 30.98 -2.19 25.71
C MET A 333 29.93 -1.38 26.49
N PHE A 334 30.07 -1.27 27.81
CA PHE A 334 29.15 -0.48 28.66
C PHE A 334 29.30 1.02 28.35
N GLU A 335 30.54 1.52 28.16
CA GLU A 335 30.78 2.87 27.66
C GLU A 335 30.07 3.12 26.33
N ILE A 336 30.02 2.14 25.41
CA ILE A 336 29.28 2.28 24.14
C ILE A 336 27.79 2.46 24.40
N GLN A 337 27.17 1.60 25.21
CA GLN A 337 25.75 1.68 25.57
C GLN A 337 25.42 3.04 26.21
N GLU A 338 26.09 3.41 27.30
CA GLU A 338 25.88 4.68 28.00
C GLU A 338 26.05 5.88 27.07
N GLY A 339 27.09 5.90 26.23
CA GLY A 339 27.32 7.03 25.34
C GLY A 339 26.33 7.14 24.17
N ILE A 340 25.59 6.06 23.85
CA ILE A 340 24.45 6.09 22.92
C ILE A 340 23.20 6.61 23.65
N GLU A 341 22.91 6.09 24.84
CA GLU A 341 21.76 6.52 25.67
C GLU A 341 21.88 7.98 26.12
N SER A 342 23.08 8.40 26.54
CA SER A 342 23.41 9.79 26.89
C SER A 342 23.45 10.74 25.68
N TYR A 343 23.55 10.23 24.46
CA TYR A 343 23.34 11.01 23.24
C TYR A 343 21.84 11.18 22.97
N ASN A 344 21.09 10.07 22.98
CA ASN A 344 19.66 10.01 22.65
C ASN A 344 18.73 10.69 23.67
N SER A 345 19.13 10.74 24.94
CA SER A 345 18.35 11.38 26.03
C SER A 345 18.31 12.92 25.96
N LYS A 346 19.06 13.55 25.05
CA LYS A 346 19.09 15.00 24.89
C LYS A 346 18.04 15.46 23.88
N GLU A 347 17.24 16.46 24.29
CA GLU A 347 16.19 17.08 23.47
C GLU A 347 16.68 17.52 22.08
N GLU A 348 17.89 18.09 22.00
CA GLU A 348 18.54 18.52 20.75
C GLU A 348 18.83 17.39 19.73
N ASN A 349 18.83 16.13 20.17
CA ASN A 349 19.15 14.97 19.32
C ASN A 349 17.90 14.15 18.92
N GLN A 350 16.70 14.49 19.42
CA GLN A 350 15.48 13.72 19.14
C GLN A 350 15.06 13.74 17.66
N GLU A 351 15.49 14.72 16.87
CA GLU A 351 15.30 14.72 15.41
C GLU A 351 16.17 13.68 14.67
N LYS A 352 17.28 13.22 15.29
CA LYS A 352 18.28 12.31 14.71
C LYS A 352 18.91 11.41 15.78
N PRO A 353 18.13 10.52 16.43
CA PRO A 353 18.68 9.61 17.42
C PRO A 353 19.63 8.60 16.78
N LEU A 354 20.65 8.19 17.56
CA LEU A 354 21.48 7.02 17.30
C LEU A 354 20.64 5.75 17.33
N GLY A 355 21.00 4.77 16.49
CA GLY A 355 20.52 3.40 16.66
C GLY A 355 20.90 2.86 18.04
N SER A 356 19.96 2.19 18.72
CA SER A 356 20.22 1.58 20.03
C SER A 356 21.34 0.55 19.94
N PHE A 357 22.16 0.44 20.98
CA PHE A 357 23.14 -0.63 21.08
C PHE A 357 22.41 -1.99 21.17
N PRO A 358 22.84 -3.07 20.47
CA PRO A 358 22.07 -4.33 20.44
C PRO A 358 22.29 -5.23 21.66
N LEU A 359 22.87 -4.70 22.74
CA LEU A 359 23.09 -5.36 24.01
C LEU A 359 22.52 -4.49 25.13
N ASP A 360 21.95 -5.12 26.15
CA ASP A 360 21.74 -4.50 27.45
C ASP A 360 22.69 -5.14 28.46
N ILE A 361 23.71 -4.38 28.82
CA ILE A 361 24.70 -4.71 29.85
C ILE A 361 24.69 -3.68 30.97
N SER A 362 23.58 -2.95 31.15
CA SER A 362 23.36 -1.96 32.22
C SER A 362 23.63 -2.50 33.64
N LYS A 363 23.53 -3.81 33.83
CA LYS A 363 23.86 -4.50 35.09
C LYS A 363 25.36 -4.49 35.43
N TRP A 364 26.25 -4.22 34.47
CA TRP A 364 27.72 -4.25 34.62
C TRP A 364 28.26 -3.34 35.72
N GLU A 365 27.86 -2.06 35.73
CA GLU A 365 28.31 -1.07 36.74
C GLU A 365 27.79 -1.39 38.15
N ASN A 366 26.69 -2.15 38.23
CA ASN A 366 26.03 -2.50 39.50
C ASN A 366 26.64 -3.73 40.19
N LEU A 367 27.57 -4.45 39.54
CA LEU A 367 28.30 -5.58 40.11
C LEU A 367 29.50 -5.11 40.94
N SER A 368 29.81 -5.81 42.04
CA SER A 368 31.09 -5.62 42.71
C SER A 368 32.25 -6.20 41.88
N SER A 369 33.48 -5.72 42.10
CA SER A 369 34.64 -6.17 41.32
C SER A 369 34.95 -7.68 41.43
N GLU A 370 34.47 -8.36 42.48
CA GLU A 370 34.58 -9.82 42.62
C GLU A 370 33.51 -10.56 41.78
N GLU A 371 32.35 -9.95 41.55
CA GLU A 371 31.30 -10.45 40.67
C GLU A 371 31.61 -10.13 39.19
N GLN A 372 32.19 -8.96 38.90
CA GLN A 372 32.66 -8.59 37.56
C GLN A 372 33.75 -9.54 37.04
N ASP A 373 34.69 -9.96 37.91
CA ASP A 373 35.72 -10.97 37.58
C ASP A 373 35.08 -12.36 37.31
N GLN A 374 34.11 -12.78 38.12
CA GLN A 374 33.37 -14.03 37.90
C GLN A 374 32.54 -14.03 36.61
N LEU A 375 31.91 -12.90 36.27
CA LEU A 375 31.20 -12.69 35.00
C LEU A 375 32.18 -12.72 33.81
N ALA A 376 33.34 -12.07 33.92
CA ALA A 376 34.35 -12.08 32.88
C ALA A 376 34.94 -13.49 32.65
N ASP A 377 35.17 -14.26 33.71
CA ASP A 377 35.54 -15.68 33.63
C ASP A 377 34.41 -16.52 33.00
N LEU A 378 33.13 -16.28 33.34
CA LEU A 378 31.98 -16.95 32.68
C LEU A 378 31.94 -16.62 31.18
N MET A 379 32.07 -15.35 30.80
CA MET A 379 32.09 -14.87 29.42
C MET A 379 33.25 -15.43 28.59
N LEU A 380 34.35 -15.83 29.23
CA LEU A 380 35.46 -16.54 28.58
C LEU A 380 35.20 -18.04 28.42
N ASN A 381 34.56 -18.67 29.41
CA ASN A 381 34.26 -20.11 29.41
C ASN A 381 33.07 -20.48 28.50
N GLU A 382 32.08 -19.59 28.37
CA GLU A 382 30.90 -19.76 27.51
C GLU A 382 31.13 -19.36 26.04
N ARG A 383 32.27 -18.72 25.72
CA ARG A 383 32.58 -18.24 24.37
C ARG A 383 32.67 -19.39 23.36
N PRO A 384 31.91 -19.36 22.24
CA PRO A 384 31.89 -20.45 21.27
C PRO A 384 33.25 -20.76 20.63
N LEU A 385 33.38 -21.97 20.08
CA LEU A 385 34.61 -22.49 19.48
C LEU A 385 34.86 -21.85 18.09
N GLY A 386 35.38 -20.62 18.13
CA GLY A 386 35.51 -19.70 16.99
C GLY A 386 35.34 -18.22 17.38
N GLY A 387 34.94 -17.93 18.63
CA GLY A 387 34.51 -16.62 19.08
C GLY A 387 32.99 -16.46 19.03
N TYR A 388 32.49 -15.37 19.63
CA TYR A 388 31.11 -14.91 19.49
C TYR A 388 30.87 -14.41 18.05
N ALA A 389 29.80 -14.88 17.42
CA ALA A 389 29.41 -14.53 16.06
C ALA A 389 28.33 -13.43 16.01
N SER A 390 27.55 -13.24 17.07
CA SER A 390 26.45 -12.27 17.14
C SER A 390 26.36 -11.56 18.50
N PHE A 391 25.58 -10.47 18.56
CA PHE A 391 25.23 -9.81 19.82
C PHE A 391 24.35 -10.71 20.70
N GLU A 392 23.46 -11.51 20.09
CA GLU A 392 22.58 -12.46 20.79
C GLU A 392 23.37 -13.51 21.59
N GLU A 393 24.46 -14.05 21.03
CA GLU A 393 25.34 -14.99 21.76
C GLU A 393 26.05 -14.32 22.95
N ILE A 394 26.48 -13.06 22.78
CA ILE A 394 27.13 -12.25 23.83
C ILE A 394 26.13 -11.96 24.96
N GLN A 395 24.91 -11.52 24.62
CA GLN A 395 23.84 -11.27 25.59
C GLN A 395 23.44 -12.55 26.33
N THR A 396 23.34 -13.67 25.61
CA THR A 396 23.02 -14.98 26.19
C THR A 396 24.08 -15.41 27.20
N ALA A 397 25.38 -15.21 26.89
CA ALA A 397 26.46 -15.51 27.82
C ALA A 397 26.48 -14.57 29.04
N PHE A 398 26.18 -13.28 28.85
CA PHE A 398 26.10 -12.29 29.93
C PHE A 398 24.95 -12.58 30.90
N ASN A 399 23.75 -12.85 30.37
CA ASN A 399 22.55 -13.12 31.17
C ASN A 399 22.66 -14.39 32.03
N LYS A 400 23.45 -15.39 31.63
CA LYS A 400 23.72 -16.60 32.43
C LYS A 400 24.32 -16.32 33.81
N PHE A 401 24.96 -15.16 34.01
CA PHE A 401 25.56 -14.81 35.29
C PHE A 401 24.53 -14.45 36.37
N PHE A 402 23.32 -14.05 36.00
CA PHE A 402 22.32 -13.47 36.91
C PHE A 402 21.21 -14.51 37.24
N PRO A 403 21.32 -15.31 38.32
CA PRO A 403 20.58 -16.57 38.42
C PRO A 403 19.11 -16.39 38.87
N ASP A 404 18.83 -15.32 39.61
CA ASP A 404 17.49 -14.94 40.07
C ASP A 404 16.82 -13.89 39.15
N ASP A 405 17.46 -13.54 38.03
CA ASP A 405 17.17 -12.34 37.22
C ASP A 405 17.04 -12.66 35.71
N ASN A 406 16.89 -13.95 35.37
CA ASN A 406 16.74 -14.48 34.01
C ASN A 406 15.30 -14.43 33.46
N GLU A 407 14.34 -13.96 34.25
CA GLU A 407 13.10 -13.34 33.78
C GLU A 407 13.09 -11.91 34.33
N SER A 408 13.48 -10.92 33.53
CA SER A 408 13.15 -9.53 33.88
C SER A 408 11.65 -9.38 33.69
N ASP A 409 10.87 -9.54 34.76
CA ASP A 409 9.39 -9.47 34.79
C ASP A 409 8.89 -8.51 33.69
N PRO A 410 8.20 -8.97 32.65
CA PRO A 410 7.86 -8.12 31.50
C PRO A 410 7.03 -6.89 31.88
N LEU A 411 6.35 -6.91 33.03
CA LEU A 411 5.71 -5.73 33.61
C LEU A 411 6.73 -4.66 34.05
N THR A 412 7.90 -5.06 34.55
CA THR A 412 9.04 -4.19 34.84
C THR A 412 9.63 -3.63 33.55
N VAL A 413 9.82 -4.43 32.50
CA VAL A 413 10.29 -3.96 31.18
C VAL A 413 9.32 -2.92 30.61
N LEU A 414 8.02 -3.19 30.67
CA LEU A 414 6.95 -2.29 30.24
C LEU A 414 6.94 -0.99 31.06
N ASN A 415 7.13 -1.06 32.38
CA ASN A 415 7.22 0.12 33.24
C ASN A 415 8.48 0.95 32.96
N THR A 416 9.64 0.34 32.71
CA THR A 416 10.86 1.05 32.31
C THR A 416 10.66 1.79 30.98
N ALA A 417 10.08 1.11 29.98
CA ALA A 417 9.71 1.74 28.71
C ALA A 417 8.73 2.92 28.91
N LYS A 418 7.81 2.79 29.88
CA LYS A 418 6.87 3.83 30.28
C LYS A 418 7.56 5.05 30.91
N THR A 419 8.45 4.83 31.88
CA THR A 419 9.21 5.89 32.56
C THR A 419 10.09 6.67 31.59
N ASN A 420 10.67 5.97 30.60
CA ASN A 420 11.54 6.54 29.59
C ASN A 420 10.79 7.18 28.40
N GLY A 421 9.45 7.14 28.39
CA GLY A 421 8.62 7.66 27.29
C GLY A 421 8.85 6.99 25.93
N ASN A 422 9.47 5.81 25.92
CA ASN A 422 9.92 5.17 24.69
C ASN A 422 8.80 4.34 24.06
N ILE A 423 8.08 4.95 23.11
CA ILE A 423 6.97 4.34 22.36
C ILE A 423 7.36 3.01 21.73
N ALA A 424 8.54 2.91 21.12
CA ALA A 424 8.98 1.69 20.44
C ALA A 424 9.28 0.56 21.43
N ALA A 425 9.91 0.86 22.58
CA ALA A 425 10.13 -0.10 23.65
C ALA A 425 8.82 -0.51 24.35
N MET A 426 7.89 0.43 24.55
CA MET A 426 6.55 0.16 25.10
C MET A 426 5.78 -0.76 24.15
N ARG A 427 5.82 -0.52 22.84
CA ARG A 427 5.23 -1.40 21.82
C ARG A 427 5.82 -2.82 21.88
N VAL A 428 7.14 -2.97 22.03
CA VAL A 428 7.76 -4.30 22.20
C VAL A 428 7.31 -4.95 23.51
N ALA A 429 7.39 -4.25 24.64
CA ALA A 429 7.03 -4.80 25.94
C ALA A 429 5.54 -5.13 26.11
N MET A 430 4.64 -4.45 25.38
CA MET A 430 3.20 -4.77 25.33
C MET A 430 2.85 -5.85 24.29
N GLU A 431 3.73 -6.11 23.32
CA GLU A 431 3.60 -7.23 22.35
C GLU A 431 4.28 -8.51 22.85
N ASP A 432 5.01 -8.44 23.97
CA ASP A 432 5.73 -9.53 24.61
C ASP A 432 4.78 -10.67 25.07
N PRO A 433 4.94 -11.91 24.58
CA PRO A 433 4.17 -13.06 25.03
C PRO A 433 4.36 -13.38 26.53
N GLU A 434 5.52 -13.09 27.12
CA GLU A 434 5.85 -13.43 28.50
C GLU A 434 5.11 -12.54 29.51
N LEU A 435 4.70 -11.32 29.10
CA LEU A 435 3.76 -10.48 29.85
C LEU A 435 2.41 -11.19 30.10
N GLY A 436 2.09 -12.23 29.30
CA GLY A 436 1.01 -13.16 29.58
C GLY A 436 -0.39 -12.55 29.50
N ILE A 437 -0.56 -11.47 28.74
CA ILE A 437 -1.83 -10.85 28.39
C ILE A 437 -2.42 -11.48 27.12
N THR A 438 -3.69 -11.20 26.84
CA THR A 438 -4.30 -11.50 25.53
C THR A 438 -4.51 -10.21 24.75
N LEU A 439 -3.82 -10.04 23.63
CA LEU A 439 -3.99 -8.87 22.75
C LEU A 439 -5.39 -8.89 22.10
N PRO A 440 -6.05 -7.73 21.89
CA PRO A 440 -7.40 -7.67 21.32
C PRO A 440 -7.51 -8.29 19.93
N ASN A 441 -8.66 -8.91 19.62
CA ASN A 441 -8.93 -9.47 18.29
C ASN A 441 -8.74 -8.42 17.19
N GLY A 442 -7.83 -8.72 16.24
CA GLY A 442 -7.44 -7.80 15.17
C GLY A 442 -6.25 -6.89 15.47
N TYR A 443 -5.70 -6.88 16.69
CA TYR A 443 -4.52 -6.07 17.04
C TYR A 443 -3.33 -6.31 16.10
N GLY A 444 -3.02 -7.57 15.79
CA GLY A 444 -1.95 -7.93 14.84
C GLY A 444 -2.19 -7.52 13.38
N ALA A 445 -3.39 -7.06 13.02
CA ALA A 445 -3.70 -6.47 11.71
C ALA A 445 -3.63 -4.93 11.71
N LEU A 446 -3.38 -4.30 12.85
CA LEU A 446 -3.20 -2.85 12.96
C LEU A 446 -1.83 -2.45 12.38
N SER A 447 -1.80 -1.31 11.68
CA SER A 447 -0.55 -0.76 11.14
C SER A 447 0.44 -0.46 12.27
N LEU A 448 1.74 -0.47 11.97
CA LEU A 448 2.77 -0.16 12.97
C LEU A 448 2.52 1.19 13.64
N GLN A 449 2.15 2.20 12.84
CA GLN A 449 1.81 3.55 13.31
C GLN A 449 0.61 3.58 14.29
N VAL A 450 -0.38 2.71 14.10
CA VAL A 450 -1.51 2.57 15.05
C VAL A 450 -1.06 1.85 16.33
N ARG A 451 -0.17 0.85 16.23
CA ARG A 451 0.36 0.13 17.40
C ARG A 451 1.31 0.99 18.23
N ASP A 452 2.16 1.80 17.58
CA ASP A 452 2.95 2.87 18.20
C ASP A 452 2.07 3.90 18.89
N PHE A 453 0.98 4.32 18.26
CA PHE A 453 0.03 5.23 18.86
C PHE A 453 -0.65 4.63 20.13
N ILE A 454 -1.01 3.34 20.11
CA ILE A 454 -1.55 2.66 21.31
C ILE A 454 -0.47 2.53 22.40
N ALA A 455 0.79 2.29 22.04
CA ALA A 455 1.91 2.32 22.98
C ALA A 455 2.08 3.71 23.62
N GLY A 456 1.98 4.80 22.86
CA GLY A 456 1.93 6.17 23.37
C GLY A 456 0.77 6.40 24.34
N PHE A 457 -0.43 5.91 24.02
CA PHE A 457 -1.59 5.95 24.94
C PHE A 457 -1.32 5.25 26.29
N LEU A 458 -0.61 4.11 26.28
CA LEU A 458 -0.19 3.42 27.51
C LEU A 458 0.84 4.22 28.32
N ILE A 459 1.66 5.05 27.67
CA ILE A 459 2.63 5.95 28.33
C ILE A 459 1.89 7.13 28.98
N ASP A 460 1.05 7.84 28.22
CA ASP A 460 0.55 9.16 28.63
C ASP A 460 -0.61 9.10 29.64
N TYR A 461 -1.51 8.12 29.53
CA TYR A 461 -2.80 8.17 30.25
C TYR A 461 -2.76 7.59 31.66
N VAL A 462 -1.73 6.81 32.00
CA VAL A 462 -1.57 6.26 33.35
C VAL A 462 -0.45 7.02 34.06
N ASN A 463 -0.80 7.86 35.04
CA ASN A 463 0.15 8.73 35.76
C ASN A 463 1.12 7.98 36.72
N LYS A 464 1.15 6.63 36.67
CA LYS A 464 1.93 5.74 37.55
C LYS A 464 2.25 4.44 36.83
N ASP A 465 3.14 3.65 37.42
CA ASP A 465 3.53 2.32 36.95
C ASP A 465 2.33 1.35 36.98
N TYR A 466 2.29 0.47 35.98
CA TYR A 466 1.36 -0.65 35.89
C TYR A 466 1.71 -1.68 36.97
N LYS A 467 0.73 -2.07 37.78
CA LYS A 467 0.91 -2.93 38.95
C LYS A 467 0.67 -4.42 38.69
N ASN A 468 0.03 -4.71 37.56
CA ASN A 468 -0.25 -6.04 37.08
C ASN A 468 -0.57 -5.98 35.58
N LYS A 469 -0.56 -7.15 34.94
CA LYS A 469 -0.85 -7.29 33.51
C LYS A 469 -2.31 -7.01 33.16
N GLU A 470 -3.24 -7.15 34.11
CA GLU A 470 -4.67 -6.85 33.91
C GLU A 470 -4.92 -5.34 33.75
N GLN A 471 -4.09 -4.48 34.35
CA GLN A 471 -4.10 -3.03 34.09
C GLN A 471 -3.56 -2.71 32.69
N VAL A 472 -2.51 -3.41 32.24
CA VAL A 472 -1.96 -3.24 30.89
C VAL A 472 -3.00 -3.65 29.84
N GLN A 473 -3.52 -4.88 29.92
CA GLN A 473 -4.48 -5.40 28.95
C GLN A 473 -5.72 -4.50 28.81
N TYR A 474 -6.26 -3.96 29.92
CA TYR A 474 -7.36 -3.00 29.87
C TYR A 474 -7.03 -1.74 29.06
N MET A 475 -5.82 -1.18 29.22
CA MET A 475 -5.41 0.01 28.45
C MET A 475 -5.21 -0.31 26.97
N ILE A 476 -4.73 -1.51 26.62
CA ILE A 476 -4.63 -1.95 25.22
C ILE A 476 -6.04 -2.10 24.61
N GLU A 477 -6.95 -2.80 25.32
CA GLU A 477 -8.34 -2.95 24.91
C GLU A 477 -9.04 -1.58 24.70
N LEU A 478 -8.81 -0.63 25.62
CA LEU A 478 -9.37 0.72 25.54
C LEU A 478 -8.78 1.53 24.37
N GLY A 479 -7.46 1.50 24.17
CA GLY A 479 -6.78 2.22 23.08
C GLY A 479 -7.17 1.70 21.70
N VAL A 480 -7.18 0.38 21.52
CA VAL A 480 -7.68 -0.28 20.30
C VAL A 480 -9.13 0.10 20.04
N LEU A 481 -9.99 0.03 21.06
CA LEU A 481 -11.41 0.31 20.90
C LEU A 481 -11.67 1.76 20.52
N ALA A 482 -10.95 2.72 21.13
CA ALA A 482 -11.03 4.15 20.82
C ALA A 482 -10.58 4.47 19.37
N GLN A 483 -9.41 3.98 18.96
CA GLN A 483 -8.95 4.09 17.56
C GLN A 483 -9.96 3.46 16.59
N SER A 484 -10.48 2.26 16.93
CA SER A 484 -11.44 1.57 16.07
C SER A 484 -12.81 2.27 16.01
N VAL A 485 -13.12 3.19 16.94
CA VAL A 485 -14.27 4.11 16.89
C VAL A 485 -13.97 5.29 15.95
N TRP A 486 -12.78 5.89 16.03
CA TRP A 486 -12.34 6.96 15.12
C TRP A 486 -12.35 6.54 13.65
N GLU A 487 -11.94 5.30 13.37
CA GLU A 487 -11.88 4.75 12.02
C GLU A 487 -13.26 4.64 11.33
N GLN A 488 -14.37 4.63 12.07
CA GLN A 488 -15.67 4.25 11.51
C GLN A 488 -16.17 5.14 10.38
N ARG A 489 -16.87 4.50 9.44
CA ARG A 489 -17.60 5.13 8.31
C ARG A 489 -19.05 4.69 8.23
N GLU A 490 -19.49 3.80 9.13
CA GLU A 490 -20.85 3.25 9.17
C GLU A 490 -21.53 3.54 10.51
N LEU A 491 -22.72 4.15 10.47
CA LEU A 491 -23.47 4.53 11.66
C LEU A 491 -23.93 3.33 12.50
N SER A 492 -24.30 2.22 11.84
CA SER A 492 -24.69 0.96 12.47
C SER A 492 -23.56 0.31 13.25
N VAL A 493 -22.35 0.26 12.67
CA VAL A 493 -21.17 -0.32 13.34
C VAL A 493 -20.68 0.58 14.47
N LEU A 494 -20.69 1.90 14.27
CA LEU A 494 -20.34 2.86 15.32
C LEU A 494 -21.23 2.71 16.56
N ARG A 495 -22.56 2.58 16.43
CA ARG A 495 -23.48 2.40 17.58
C ARG A 495 -23.02 1.27 18.49
N ASN A 496 -22.75 0.10 17.92
CA ASN A 496 -22.29 -1.07 18.67
C ASN A 496 -20.93 -0.82 19.35
N LYS A 497 -20.01 -0.11 18.68
CA LYS A 497 -18.70 0.24 19.26
C LYS A 497 -18.78 1.30 20.37
N LEU A 498 -19.74 2.23 20.32
CA LEU A 498 -19.95 3.20 21.39
C LEU A 498 -20.51 2.53 22.66
N ASP A 499 -21.43 1.56 22.52
CA ASP A 499 -21.89 0.74 23.65
C ASP A 499 -20.74 -0.11 24.24
N LEU A 500 -19.89 -0.72 23.42
CA LEU A 500 -18.69 -1.43 23.88
C LEU A 500 -17.69 -0.51 24.59
N LEU A 501 -17.42 0.68 24.04
CA LEU A 501 -16.52 1.67 24.63
C LEU A 501 -17.06 2.13 25.98
N ALA A 502 -18.34 2.49 26.04
CA ALA A 502 -19.01 2.86 27.28
C ALA A 502 -18.92 1.74 28.33
N GLN A 503 -19.13 0.48 27.95
CA GLN A 503 -19.01 -0.67 28.85
C GLN A 503 -17.57 -0.85 29.38
N GLN A 504 -16.54 -0.65 28.57
CA GLN A 504 -15.16 -0.68 29.07
C GLN A 504 -14.87 0.46 30.04
N LEU A 505 -15.36 1.68 29.78
CA LEU A 505 -15.23 2.78 30.75
C LEU A 505 -15.92 2.47 32.09
N VAL A 506 -17.05 1.76 32.08
CA VAL A 506 -17.70 1.27 33.31
C VAL A 506 -16.87 0.19 34.03
N ASN A 507 -16.07 -0.59 33.30
CA ASN A 507 -15.19 -1.62 33.85
C ASN A 507 -13.90 -1.03 34.48
N GLY A 508 -13.43 0.15 34.03
CA GLY A 508 -12.18 0.78 34.47
C GLY A 508 -11.89 0.76 35.98
N PRO A 509 -12.86 1.04 36.88
CA PRO A 509 -12.69 0.95 38.34
C PRO A 509 -12.30 -0.43 38.90
N ASN A 510 -12.39 -1.50 38.10
CA ASN A 510 -11.88 -2.83 38.46
C ASN A 510 -10.34 -2.91 38.32
N HIS A 511 -9.75 -2.05 37.50
CA HIS A 511 -8.32 -2.03 37.15
C HIS A 511 -7.61 -0.84 37.82
N PHE A 512 -8.21 0.36 37.77
CA PHE A 512 -7.63 1.60 38.29
C PHE A 512 -8.52 2.25 39.36
N ASN A 513 -7.91 2.85 40.38
CA ASN A 513 -8.60 3.45 41.53
C ASN A 513 -8.14 4.90 41.72
N ASP A 514 -8.49 5.74 40.76
CA ASP A 514 -8.16 7.17 40.66
C ASP A 514 -9.39 7.98 40.20
N GLN A 515 -9.31 9.31 40.33
CA GLN A 515 -10.44 10.21 40.05
C GLN A 515 -10.85 10.25 38.57
N GLN A 516 -9.91 10.14 37.62
CA GLN A 516 -10.19 10.19 36.18
C GLN A 516 -10.96 8.93 35.74
N THR A 517 -10.56 7.76 36.24
CA THR A 517 -11.27 6.49 36.00
C THR A 517 -12.72 6.54 36.50
N TYR A 518 -13.01 7.15 37.66
CA TYR A 518 -14.40 7.32 38.12
C TYR A 518 -15.21 8.33 37.29
N VAL A 519 -14.58 9.37 36.71
CA VAL A 519 -15.25 10.28 35.78
C VAL A 519 -15.59 9.58 34.47
N LEU A 520 -14.64 8.85 33.88
CA LEU A 520 -14.84 8.07 32.67
C LEU A 520 -15.93 6.99 32.86
N ARG A 521 -15.90 6.26 33.98
CA ARG A 521 -16.98 5.34 34.39
C ARG A 521 -18.34 6.03 34.44
N SER A 522 -18.42 7.25 34.95
CA SER A 522 -19.67 8.01 35.01
C SER A 522 -20.19 8.39 33.61
N ILE A 523 -19.30 8.72 32.67
CA ILE A 523 -19.64 8.98 31.26
C ILE A 523 -20.12 7.69 30.58
N GLY A 524 -19.44 6.56 30.82
CA GLY A 524 -19.85 5.24 30.33
C GLY A 524 -21.24 4.84 30.82
N GLN A 525 -21.53 4.98 32.12
CA GLN A 525 -22.86 4.72 32.68
C GLN A 525 -23.92 5.63 32.05
N GLN A 526 -23.65 6.94 31.94
CA GLN A 526 -24.57 7.89 31.28
C GLN A 526 -24.80 7.59 29.79
N HIS A 527 -23.89 6.92 29.09
CA HIS A 527 -24.16 6.42 27.75
C HIS A 527 -25.06 5.17 27.80
N LEU A 528 -24.69 4.16 28.59
CA LEU A 528 -25.40 2.88 28.66
C LEU A 528 -26.86 3.02 29.11
N GLU A 529 -27.15 3.95 30.02
CA GLU A 529 -28.48 4.24 30.59
C GLU A 529 -29.44 4.96 29.62
N ARG A 530 -28.98 5.40 28.44
CA ARG A 530 -29.83 6.05 27.41
C ARG A 530 -30.75 5.04 26.72
N SER A 531 -31.93 5.49 26.29
CA SER A 531 -32.80 4.70 25.40
C SER A 531 -32.12 4.46 24.05
N LYS A 532 -32.55 3.42 23.30
CA LYS A 532 -31.93 3.08 22.00
C LYS A 532 -32.12 4.22 20.98
N VAL A 533 -33.18 5.04 21.15
CA VAL A 533 -33.40 6.29 20.39
C VAL A 533 -32.30 7.31 20.69
N ASP A 534 -32.08 7.63 21.97
CA ASP A 534 -31.05 8.59 22.40
C ASP A 534 -29.63 8.15 21.98
N LYS A 535 -29.28 6.87 22.16
CA LYS A 535 -28.02 6.31 21.65
C LYS A 535 -27.92 6.44 20.13
N GLY A 536 -29.02 6.18 19.42
CA GLY A 536 -29.08 6.21 17.97
C GLY A 536 -28.90 7.61 17.37
N VAL A 537 -29.36 8.66 18.05
CA VAL A 537 -29.16 10.07 17.70
C VAL A 537 -27.78 10.56 18.12
N LEU A 538 -27.30 10.18 19.32
CA LEU A 538 -25.94 10.46 19.76
C LEU A 538 -24.90 9.94 18.75
N ALA A 539 -25.04 8.69 18.31
CA ALA A 539 -24.12 8.08 17.36
C ALA A 539 -24.08 8.81 16.00
N PHE A 540 -25.18 9.44 15.54
CA PHE A 540 -25.18 10.24 14.31
C PHE A 540 -24.35 11.52 14.49
N ASN A 541 -24.59 12.26 15.58
CA ASN A 541 -23.86 13.48 15.91
C ASN A 541 -22.37 13.18 16.16
N TYR A 542 -22.08 12.07 16.84
CA TYR A 542 -20.74 11.58 17.11
C TYR A 542 -20.00 11.22 15.81
N LEU A 543 -20.63 10.44 14.91
CA LEU A 543 -20.06 10.11 13.60
C LEU A 543 -19.74 11.38 12.80
N HIS A 544 -20.62 12.38 12.85
CA HIS A 544 -20.43 13.65 12.13
C HIS A 544 -19.21 14.41 12.67
N LEU A 545 -19.01 14.47 13.98
CA LEU A 545 -17.91 15.20 14.60
C LEU A 545 -16.57 14.47 14.44
N VAL A 546 -16.53 13.15 14.61
CA VAL A 546 -15.36 12.32 14.26
C VAL A 546 -15.00 12.48 12.78
N ALA A 547 -15.98 12.40 11.89
CA ALA A 547 -15.76 12.56 10.45
C ALA A 547 -15.29 13.98 10.09
N PHE A 548 -15.81 15.00 10.77
CA PHE A 548 -15.40 16.40 10.61
C PHE A 548 -13.95 16.60 11.04
N GLU A 549 -13.57 16.24 12.27
CA GLU A 549 -12.20 16.44 12.77
C GLU A 549 -11.18 15.67 11.91
N ARG A 550 -11.49 14.42 11.56
CA ARG A 550 -10.62 13.56 10.73
C ARG A 550 -10.31 14.12 9.34
N LEU A 551 -11.23 14.87 8.74
CA LEU A 551 -11.17 15.25 7.32
C LEU A 551 -11.04 16.77 7.09
N GLU A 552 -11.68 17.60 7.90
CA GLU A 552 -11.77 19.06 7.72
C GLU A 552 -11.31 19.88 8.94
N GLY A 553 -11.45 19.35 10.16
CA GLY A 553 -11.15 20.02 11.43
C GLY A 553 -9.66 20.11 11.78
N VAL A 554 -9.35 20.03 13.07
CA VAL A 554 -7.98 20.19 13.59
C VAL A 554 -7.22 18.87 13.51
N SER A 555 -7.84 17.78 13.98
CA SER A 555 -7.19 16.47 14.18
C SER A 555 -7.26 15.61 12.92
N LYS A 556 -6.67 16.09 11.82
CA LYS A 556 -6.73 15.42 10.52
C LYS A 556 -5.81 14.20 10.45
N GLY A 557 -6.33 13.08 9.96
CA GLY A 557 -5.58 11.84 9.72
C GLY A 557 -6.27 10.60 10.29
N ASP A 558 -5.78 9.42 9.92
CA ASP A 558 -6.43 8.15 10.29
C ASP A 558 -6.18 7.71 11.75
N ILE A 559 -5.48 8.51 12.56
CA ILE A 559 -5.16 8.28 13.98
C ILE A 559 -5.60 9.51 14.81
N VAL A 560 -6.04 9.31 16.05
CA VAL A 560 -6.49 10.39 16.95
C VAL A 560 -6.17 10.11 18.43
N GLU A 561 -5.83 11.14 19.21
CA GLU A 561 -5.72 11.05 20.67
C GLU A 561 -7.02 10.50 21.32
N PRO A 562 -6.97 9.53 22.24
CA PRO A 562 -8.20 8.92 22.76
C PRO A 562 -9.06 9.87 23.58
N ASP A 563 -8.48 10.89 24.23
CA ASP A 563 -9.28 11.94 24.89
C ASP A 563 -10.24 12.64 23.92
N ILE A 564 -9.95 12.75 22.62
CA ILE A 564 -10.91 13.31 21.66
C ILE A 564 -12.12 12.37 21.53
N VAL A 565 -11.87 11.06 21.40
CA VAL A 565 -12.89 10.01 21.32
C VAL A 565 -13.71 9.92 22.62
N LEU A 566 -13.06 10.03 23.78
CA LEU A 566 -13.68 9.96 25.11
C LEU A 566 -14.48 11.23 25.43
N ASN A 567 -13.95 12.42 25.16
CA ASN A 567 -14.66 13.68 25.38
C ASN A 567 -15.89 13.81 24.47
N LEU A 568 -15.83 13.33 23.22
CA LEU A 568 -17.00 13.26 22.34
C LEU A 568 -18.11 12.34 22.89
N LEU A 569 -17.79 11.35 23.73
CA LEU A 569 -18.80 10.49 24.37
C LEU A 569 -19.53 11.21 25.51
N SER A 570 -18.89 12.20 26.13
CA SER A 570 -19.48 13.02 27.20
C SER A 570 -20.48 14.08 26.71
N MET A 571 -20.66 14.22 25.39
CA MET A 571 -21.43 15.32 24.81
C MET A 571 -22.89 15.38 25.30
N PRO A 572 -23.39 16.58 25.65
CA PRO A 572 -24.79 16.77 25.99
C PRO A 572 -25.68 16.61 24.75
N ILE A 573 -26.74 15.81 24.90
CA ILE A 573 -27.85 15.71 23.97
C ILE A 573 -29.14 16.01 24.72
N ASP A 574 -30.08 16.67 24.05
CA ASP A 574 -31.46 16.75 24.52
C ASP A 574 -32.06 15.33 24.45
N SER A 575 -32.40 14.77 25.61
CA SER A 575 -32.93 13.40 25.70
C SER A 575 -34.36 13.36 25.17
N PHE A 576 -34.62 12.42 24.26
CA PHE A 576 -35.92 12.17 23.68
C PHE A 576 -36.96 11.83 24.76
N GLU A 577 -36.59 11.01 25.75
CA GLU A 577 -37.49 10.62 26.85
C GLU A 577 -37.91 11.81 27.74
N GLN A 578 -37.13 12.89 27.76
CA GLN A 578 -37.44 14.10 28.52
C GLN A 578 -38.37 15.08 27.76
N ALA A 579 -38.72 14.76 26.50
CA ALA A 579 -39.57 15.55 25.62
C ALA A 579 -41.08 15.39 25.90
N THR A 580 -41.47 15.17 27.16
CA THR A 580 -42.80 14.76 27.65
C THR A 580 -43.93 15.79 27.51
N SER A 581 -43.83 16.74 26.58
CA SER A 581 -44.91 17.67 26.22
C SER A 581 -44.69 18.23 24.81
N ILE A 582 -45.79 18.57 24.12
CA ILE A 582 -45.77 18.99 22.70
C ILE A 582 -44.70 20.07 22.40
N PRO A 583 -44.51 21.13 23.21
CA PRO A 583 -43.46 22.12 22.94
C PRO A 583 -42.03 21.57 23.05
N ARG A 584 -41.79 20.59 23.92
CA ARG A 584 -40.47 19.93 24.05
C ARG A 584 -40.24 18.93 22.92
N MET A 585 -41.26 18.17 22.53
CA MET A 585 -41.18 17.24 21.41
C MET A 585 -40.96 17.98 20.08
N ASP A 586 -41.65 19.11 19.87
CA ASP A 586 -41.44 19.97 18.70
C ASP A 586 -40.01 20.55 18.68
N GLN A 587 -39.52 21.06 19.83
CA GLN A 587 -38.14 21.54 19.97
C GLN A 587 -37.09 20.43 19.73
N TRP A 588 -37.34 19.21 20.21
CA TRP A 588 -36.45 18.07 20.02
C TRP A 588 -36.38 17.65 18.55
N LEU A 589 -37.54 17.47 17.90
CA LEU A 589 -37.65 17.15 16.48
C LEU A 589 -37.01 18.23 15.59
N ASP A 590 -37.17 19.50 15.95
CA ASP A 590 -36.55 20.61 15.24
C ASP A 590 -35.02 20.61 15.36
N LYS A 591 -34.48 20.32 16.54
CA LYS A 591 -33.03 20.20 16.74
C LYS A 591 -32.47 18.98 16.00
N ALA A 592 -33.09 17.81 16.15
CA ALA A 592 -32.67 16.58 15.47
C ALA A 592 -32.64 16.75 13.93
N MET A 593 -33.68 17.38 13.36
CA MET A 593 -33.74 17.73 11.94
C MET A 593 -32.62 18.70 11.52
N LYS A 594 -32.32 19.71 12.34
CA LYS A 594 -31.23 20.67 12.07
C LYS A 594 -29.83 20.04 12.15
N ASP A 595 -29.63 19.05 13.02
CA ASP A 595 -28.37 18.34 13.13
C ASP A 595 -28.21 17.28 12.01
N GLN A 596 -29.31 16.61 11.61
CA GLN A 596 -29.39 15.78 10.40
C GLN A 596 -28.95 16.55 9.14
N ILE A 597 -29.57 17.71 8.87
CA ILE A 597 -29.32 18.51 7.65
C ILE A 597 -27.85 18.96 7.54
N LYS A 598 -27.19 19.27 8.67
CA LYS A 598 -25.74 19.58 8.68
C LYS A 598 -24.92 18.33 8.30
N GLY A 599 -25.22 17.20 8.95
CA GLY A 599 -24.49 15.95 8.77
C GLY A 599 -24.61 15.40 7.35
N GLU A 600 -25.81 15.35 6.77
CA GLU A 600 -26.06 14.73 5.46
C GLU A 600 -25.26 15.37 4.32
N ALA A 601 -25.12 16.70 4.32
CA ALA A 601 -24.31 17.41 3.33
C ALA A 601 -22.82 17.01 3.42
N PHE A 602 -22.31 16.84 4.64
CA PHE A 602 -20.94 16.39 4.90
C PHE A 602 -20.74 14.91 4.55
N PHE A 603 -21.64 14.04 5.01
CA PHE A 603 -21.60 12.60 4.78
C PHE A 603 -21.75 12.22 3.31
N SER A 604 -22.58 12.96 2.55
CA SER A 604 -22.72 12.80 1.10
C SER A 604 -21.43 13.16 0.35
N LYS A 605 -20.76 14.26 0.75
CA LYS A 605 -19.46 14.68 0.21
C LYS A 605 -18.37 13.62 0.42
N TYR A 606 -18.37 12.92 1.55
CA TYR A 606 -17.34 11.95 1.94
C TYR A 606 -17.75 10.47 1.92
N LYS A 607 -18.91 10.14 1.35
CA LYS A 607 -19.43 8.77 1.15
C LYS A 607 -19.54 7.92 2.44
N PHE A 608 -20.11 8.47 3.51
CA PHE A 608 -20.40 7.71 4.75
C PHE A 608 -21.70 6.89 4.64
N ASN A 609 -21.75 5.74 5.33
CA ASN A 609 -22.92 4.87 5.38
C ASN A 609 -23.83 5.22 6.57
N LEU A 610 -25.00 5.79 6.28
CA LEU A 610 -25.98 6.28 7.26
C LEU A 610 -27.17 5.31 7.46
N ARG A 611 -27.05 4.04 7.07
CA ARG A 611 -28.13 3.04 7.23
C ARG A 611 -28.58 2.96 8.69
N GLY A 612 -29.86 3.28 8.94
CA GLY A 612 -30.45 3.33 10.28
C GLY A 612 -30.35 4.70 10.99
N ALA A 613 -29.97 5.77 10.29
CA ALA A 613 -30.22 7.14 10.74
C ALA A 613 -31.73 7.44 10.83
N LEU A 614 -32.07 8.46 11.61
CA LEU A 614 -33.42 9.03 11.64
C LEU A 614 -33.53 10.05 10.50
N ASP A 615 -34.52 9.88 9.62
CA ASP A 615 -34.86 10.83 8.56
C ASP A 615 -36.08 11.67 8.93
N LEU A 616 -35.82 12.93 9.24
CA LEU A 616 -36.81 13.96 9.56
C LEU A 616 -37.00 14.97 8.40
N SER A 617 -36.44 14.73 7.21
CA SER A 617 -36.47 15.66 6.06
C SER A 617 -37.88 16.21 5.77
N LYS A 618 -38.89 15.34 5.75
CA LYS A 618 -40.30 15.69 5.53
C LYS A 618 -40.90 16.63 6.58
N ARG A 619 -40.31 16.79 7.77
CA ARG A 619 -40.76 17.80 8.75
C ARG A 619 -40.54 19.23 8.24
N ALA A 620 -39.55 19.45 7.38
CA ALA A 620 -39.30 20.75 6.75
C ALA A 620 -40.39 21.17 5.74
N GLU A 621 -41.22 20.23 5.27
CA GLU A 621 -42.34 20.49 4.35
C GLU A 621 -43.63 20.93 5.09
N LEU A 622 -43.68 20.80 6.42
CA LEU A 622 -44.85 21.10 7.25
C LEU A 622 -44.91 22.58 7.67
N SER A 623 -46.13 23.13 7.82
CA SER A 623 -46.33 24.43 8.47
C SER A 623 -46.01 24.37 9.98
N PRO A 624 -45.83 25.51 10.67
CA PRO A 624 -45.62 25.55 12.13
C PRO A 624 -46.74 24.86 12.94
N GLU A 625 -47.94 24.77 12.40
CA GLU A 625 -49.07 24.03 12.95
C GLU A 625 -48.92 22.54 12.68
N GLY A 626 -48.58 22.15 11.45
CA GLY A 626 -48.31 20.75 11.08
C GLY A 626 -47.11 20.14 11.82
N GLN A 627 -46.09 20.95 12.15
CA GLN A 627 -44.96 20.53 12.98
C GLN A 627 -45.40 20.24 14.43
N LYS A 628 -46.34 21.01 14.98
CA LYS A 628 -46.95 20.73 16.29
C LYS A 628 -47.89 19.52 16.26
N GLU A 629 -48.67 19.34 15.19
CA GLU A 629 -49.44 18.10 14.97
C GLU A 629 -48.53 16.86 14.95
N LEU A 630 -47.35 16.96 14.32
CA LEU A 630 -46.35 15.90 14.29
C LEU A 630 -45.75 15.64 15.68
N ALA A 631 -45.41 16.71 16.43
CA ALA A 631 -44.92 16.58 17.80
C ALA A 631 -45.97 15.97 18.74
N GLU A 632 -47.24 16.34 18.58
CA GLU A 632 -48.36 15.72 19.30
C GLU A 632 -48.59 14.26 18.89
N TRP A 633 -48.44 13.91 17.62
CA TRP A 633 -48.50 12.53 17.13
C TRP A 633 -47.39 11.64 17.72
N VAL A 634 -46.13 12.08 17.66
CA VAL A 634 -44.98 11.33 18.20
C VAL A 634 -45.05 11.18 19.73
N LEU A 635 -45.64 12.16 20.42
CA LEU A 635 -45.89 12.10 21.86
C LEU A 635 -47.07 11.17 22.23
N ASN A 636 -48.13 11.13 21.42
CA ASN A 636 -49.29 10.27 21.68
C ASN A 636 -49.04 8.79 21.37
N GLU A 637 -48.08 8.49 20.49
CA GLU A 637 -47.65 7.12 20.17
C GLU A 637 -46.48 6.66 21.08
N GLN A 638 -46.20 7.34 22.20
CA GLN A 638 -44.94 7.19 22.95
C GLN A 638 -44.64 5.78 23.50
N ASP A 639 -45.66 4.98 23.80
CA ASP A 639 -45.47 3.59 24.24
C ASP A 639 -45.06 2.62 23.10
N SER A 640 -44.86 3.12 21.86
CA SER A 640 -44.78 2.31 20.63
C SER A 640 -43.38 2.21 19.99
N TYR A 641 -42.35 2.80 20.57
CA TYR A 641 -40.99 2.76 20.03
C TYR A 641 -39.95 2.26 21.03
N GLU A 642 -39.10 1.32 20.59
CA GLU A 642 -37.91 0.93 21.33
C GLU A 642 -36.64 1.61 20.78
N ASP A 643 -36.54 1.76 19.46
CA ASP A 643 -35.37 2.33 18.78
C ASP A 643 -35.70 3.32 17.64
N VAL A 644 -34.65 3.83 17.00
CA VAL A 644 -34.72 4.77 15.88
C VAL A 644 -35.52 4.23 14.68
N GLY A 645 -35.51 2.91 14.44
CA GLY A 645 -36.32 2.27 13.41
C GLY A 645 -37.81 2.28 13.75
N ASN A 646 -38.18 1.98 15.00
CA ASN A 646 -39.57 2.16 15.44
C ASN A 646 -40.01 3.63 15.36
N LEU A 647 -39.16 4.56 15.82
CA LEU A 647 -39.44 6.00 15.74
C LEU A 647 -39.60 6.48 14.30
N GLN A 648 -38.75 6.00 13.37
CA GLN A 648 -38.90 6.28 11.94
C GLN A 648 -40.23 5.76 11.39
N ASN A 649 -40.69 4.59 11.84
CA ASN A 649 -41.98 4.05 11.44
C ASN A 649 -43.15 4.89 11.98
N VAL A 650 -43.09 5.37 13.23
CA VAL A 650 -44.08 6.30 13.80
C VAL A 650 -44.08 7.64 13.05
N PHE A 651 -42.91 8.19 12.74
CA PHE A 651 -42.76 9.40 11.92
C PHE A 651 -43.34 9.19 10.52
N ASN A 652 -42.98 8.11 9.83
CA ASN A 652 -43.48 7.78 8.50
C ASN A 652 -45.02 7.64 8.49
N ARG A 653 -45.60 6.99 9.51
CA ARG A 653 -47.06 6.82 9.69
C ARG A 653 -47.84 8.13 9.83
N PHE A 654 -47.19 9.23 10.24
CA PHE A 654 -47.80 10.56 10.22
C PHE A 654 -48.15 11.00 8.79
N PHE A 655 -47.28 10.69 7.83
CA PHE A 655 -47.44 11.09 6.42
C PHE A 655 -48.28 10.09 5.61
N THR A 656 -48.73 8.96 6.18
CA THR A 656 -49.61 7.99 5.51
C THR A 656 -51.10 8.28 5.73
N ALA A 657 -51.51 9.55 5.82
CA ALA A 657 -52.91 9.92 5.94
C ALA A 657 -53.69 9.66 4.63
N PRO A 658 -54.92 9.11 4.67
CA PRO A 658 -55.69 8.84 3.46
C PRO A 658 -56.20 10.12 2.78
N ASN A 659 -56.18 10.15 1.44
CA ASN A 659 -56.60 11.30 0.61
C ASN A 659 -58.13 11.43 0.50
N VAL A 660 -58.78 11.67 1.64
CA VAL A 660 -60.23 11.78 1.79
C VAL A 660 -60.64 13.25 1.88
N LYS A 661 -61.78 13.61 1.28
CA LYS A 661 -62.31 14.99 1.27
C LYS A 661 -63.76 15.01 1.74
N GLY A 662 -64.02 15.75 2.81
CA GLY A 662 -65.34 16.05 3.32
C GLY A 662 -65.97 17.29 2.68
N ASN A 663 -67.29 17.31 2.58
CA ASN A 663 -68.09 18.44 2.16
C ASN A 663 -69.29 18.58 3.13
N ASP A 664 -69.23 19.57 4.03
CA ASP A 664 -70.23 19.77 5.08
C ASP A 664 -71.61 20.10 4.51
N ILE A 665 -71.68 21.07 3.59
CA ILE A 665 -72.90 21.52 2.91
C ILE A 665 -73.69 20.32 2.32
N ASN A 666 -72.99 19.41 1.66
CA ASN A 666 -73.58 18.22 1.04
C ASN A 666 -73.57 16.98 1.96
N ASN A 667 -73.11 17.07 3.21
CA ASN A 667 -72.98 15.98 4.17
C ASN A 667 -72.33 14.71 3.57
N THR A 668 -71.21 14.88 2.87
CA THR A 668 -70.54 13.81 2.10
C THR A 668 -69.05 13.68 2.39
N LEU A 669 -68.53 12.45 2.22
CA LEU A 669 -67.11 12.13 2.17
C LEU A 669 -66.79 11.49 0.82
N THR A 670 -65.64 11.84 0.25
CA THR A 670 -65.17 11.36 -1.06
C THR A 670 -63.71 10.91 -0.96
N GLY A 671 -63.30 9.92 -1.75
CA GLY A 671 -61.98 9.30 -1.65
C GLY A 671 -61.86 8.16 -0.62
N LEU A 672 -63.00 7.67 -0.10
CA LEU A 672 -63.06 6.47 0.75
C LEU A 672 -62.93 5.19 -0.10
N ASP A 673 -62.20 4.19 0.39
CA ASP A 673 -62.10 2.86 -0.24
C ASP A 673 -61.97 1.71 0.78
N ASN A 674 -61.91 0.47 0.28
CA ASN A 674 -61.87 -0.77 1.08
C ASN A 674 -60.53 -1.03 1.80
N THR A 675 -59.57 -0.10 1.77
CA THR A 675 -58.35 -0.13 2.61
C THR A 675 -58.49 0.75 3.87
N MET A 676 -59.62 1.44 4.03
CA MET A 676 -59.84 2.44 5.08
C MET A 676 -60.83 2.01 6.17
N GLU A 677 -60.70 2.63 7.34
CA GLU A 677 -61.63 2.55 8.46
C GLU A 677 -61.98 3.94 9.00
N ILE A 678 -63.17 4.05 9.60
CA ILE A 678 -63.79 5.31 9.99
C ILE A 678 -64.32 5.23 11.44
N SER A 679 -64.22 6.34 12.18
CA SER A 679 -64.71 6.51 13.55
C SER A 679 -65.60 7.75 13.63
N PHE A 680 -66.59 7.72 14.53
CA PHE A 680 -67.59 8.77 14.72
C PHE A 680 -67.60 9.30 16.16
N ASP A 681 -67.71 10.61 16.31
CA ASP A 681 -67.95 11.34 17.56
C ASP A 681 -66.99 10.94 18.71
N ASN A 682 -65.70 10.82 18.36
CA ASN A 682 -64.59 10.43 19.23
C ASN A 682 -64.75 9.05 19.92
N LYS A 683 -65.54 8.14 19.34
CA LYS A 683 -65.65 6.76 19.83
C LYS A 683 -64.54 5.91 19.23
N LEU A 684 -63.75 5.25 20.08
CA LEU A 684 -62.62 4.37 19.69
C LEU A 684 -63.02 3.09 18.92
N HIS A 685 -64.29 2.95 18.53
CA HIS A 685 -64.75 1.92 17.61
C HIS A 685 -64.52 2.35 16.17
N TRP A 686 -63.45 1.84 15.58
CA TRP A 686 -63.18 1.95 14.15
C TRP A 686 -64.03 0.94 13.38
N ILE A 687 -64.62 1.40 12.27
CA ILE A 687 -65.51 0.62 11.42
C ILE A 687 -64.85 0.53 10.04
N ASP A 688 -64.64 -0.70 9.57
CA ASP A 688 -64.22 -0.97 8.20
C ASP A 688 -65.20 -0.34 7.20
N VAL A 689 -64.69 0.50 6.28
CA VAL A 689 -65.50 1.17 5.25
C VAL A 689 -66.30 0.18 4.40
N ALA A 690 -65.79 -1.02 4.14
CA ALA A 690 -66.44 -2.06 3.36
C ALA A 690 -67.68 -2.67 4.06
N PHE A 691 -67.85 -2.49 5.37
CA PHE A 691 -69.07 -2.90 6.09
C PHE A 691 -70.14 -1.79 6.17
N ILE A 692 -69.86 -0.57 5.70
CA ILE A 692 -70.79 0.56 5.78
C ILE A 692 -71.72 0.59 4.57
N GLN A 693 -72.88 -0.05 4.72
CA GLN A 693 -73.92 -0.08 3.68
C GLN A 693 -74.58 1.29 3.42
N LYS A 694 -74.55 2.19 4.41
CA LYS A 694 -75.06 3.57 4.27
C LYS A 694 -74.36 4.51 5.25
N MET A 695 -73.74 5.56 4.73
CA MET A 695 -73.15 6.63 5.51
C MET A 695 -74.22 7.68 5.83
N ASP A 696 -74.44 8.00 7.11
CA ASP A 696 -75.25 9.16 7.52
C ASP A 696 -74.36 10.17 8.26
N LEU A 697 -74.03 11.27 7.58
CA LEU A 697 -73.21 12.35 8.12
C LEU A 697 -74.04 13.54 8.65
N SER A 698 -75.37 13.46 8.58
CA SER A 698 -76.25 14.57 8.97
C SER A 698 -76.25 14.89 10.46
N GLY A 699 -76.38 16.17 10.78
CA GLY A 699 -76.31 16.70 12.15
C GLY A 699 -74.90 17.16 12.54
N ASN A 700 -74.72 17.57 13.79
CA ASN A 700 -73.39 17.87 14.33
C ASN A 700 -72.64 16.56 14.58
N LYS A 701 -71.69 16.20 13.70
CA LYS A 701 -70.91 14.95 13.78
C LYS A 701 -69.43 15.20 13.56
N THR A 702 -68.58 14.52 14.32
CA THR A 702 -67.14 14.45 14.03
C THR A 702 -66.82 13.10 13.42
N VAL A 703 -66.04 13.09 12.34
CA VAL A 703 -65.68 11.87 11.59
C VAL A 703 -64.16 11.81 11.46
N TRP A 704 -63.59 10.65 11.75
CA TRP A 704 -62.17 10.38 11.62
C TRP A 704 -61.94 9.24 10.64
N VAL A 705 -60.99 9.37 9.71
CA VAL A 705 -60.71 8.34 8.69
C VAL A 705 -59.22 8.04 8.61
N ARG A 706 -58.84 6.76 8.65
CA ARG A 706 -57.46 6.28 8.47
C ARG A 706 -57.42 5.02 7.60
N TYR A 707 -56.25 4.59 7.16
CA TYR A 707 -56.06 3.23 6.64
C TYR A 707 -56.22 2.20 7.76
N LYS A 708 -56.71 1.00 7.44
CA LYS A 708 -56.89 -0.11 8.39
C LYS A 708 -55.55 -0.58 8.96
N ALA A 709 -55.61 -1.17 10.15
CA ALA A 709 -54.54 -2.05 10.62
C ALA A 709 -54.49 -3.32 9.74
N ILE A 710 -53.29 -3.85 9.48
CA ILE A 710 -53.09 -5.11 8.73
C ILE A 710 -52.22 -6.03 9.59
N SER A 711 -52.80 -7.18 9.98
CA SER A 711 -52.23 -8.08 10.99
C SER A 711 -51.90 -7.33 12.29
N ASP A 712 -50.62 -6.99 12.48
CA ASP A 712 -50.05 -6.45 13.71
C ASP A 712 -49.51 -5.01 13.52
N GLU A 713 -49.58 -4.45 12.31
CA GLU A 713 -49.11 -3.08 12.03
C GLU A 713 -50.13 -2.03 12.48
N LEU A 714 -49.67 -1.08 13.30
CA LEU A 714 -50.50 0.05 13.78
C LEU A 714 -50.86 1.01 12.62
N PRO A 715 -52.13 1.42 12.49
CA PRO A 715 -52.60 2.22 11.36
C PRO A 715 -52.06 3.66 11.38
N GLY A 716 -52.05 4.30 10.21
CA GLY A 716 -51.54 5.66 10.01
C GLY A 716 -52.41 6.79 10.57
N ARG A 717 -51.92 8.03 10.44
CA ARG A 717 -52.61 9.24 10.91
C ARG A 717 -54.04 9.35 10.36
N ALA A 718 -54.99 9.59 11.25
CA ALA A 718 -56.38 9.85 10.88
C ALA A 718 -56.61 11.29 10.40
N VAL A 719 -57.42 11.45 9.36
CA VAL A 719 -57.94 12.75 8.91
C VAL A 719 -59.28 13.03 9.58
N LYS A 720 -59.41 14.23 10.16
CA LYS A 720 -60.63 14.68 10.84
C LYS A 720 -61.51 15.51 9.91
N PHE A 721 -62.81 15.23 9.94
CA PHE A 721 -63.85 16.03 9.31
C PHE A 721 -64.90 16.37 10.38
N VAL A 722 -65.47 17.57 10.30
CA VAL A 722 -66.57 18.01 11.17
C VAL A 722 -67.72 18.41 10.27
N PHE A 723 -68.88 17.83 10.56
CA PHE A 723 -70.15 18.10 9.89
C PHE A 723 -71.07 18.86 10.84
N THR A 724 -71.87 19.78 10.31
CA THR A 724 -72.73 20.68 11.07
C THR A 724 -74.19 20.50 10.69
N GLN A 725 -75.08 20.71 11.67
CA GLN A 725 -76.52 20.52 11.51
C GLN A 725 -77.17 21.40 10.42
N ASN A 726 -76.48 22.44 9.96
CA ASN A 726 -76.98 23.38 8.95
C ASN A 726 -76.21 23.33 7.61
N GLY A 727 -75.05 22.65 7.52
CA GLY A 727 -74.24 22.56 6.29
C GLY A 727 -73.91 23.94 5.70
N ASP A 728 -73.17 24.77 6.44
CA ASP A 728 -73.21 26.23 6.28
C ASP A 728 -72.75 26.73 4.88
N SER A 729 -73.69 27.33 4.15
CA SER A 729 -73.47 27.94 2.83
C SER A 729 -73.18 29.44 2.97
N SER A 730 -72.09 29.79 3.66
CA SER A 730 -71.69 31.18 3.92
C SER A 730 -70.36 31.53 3.23
N THR A 731 -70.23 32.78 2.78
CA THR A 731 -69.07 33.29 2.05
C THR A 731 -68.15 34.14 2.92
N ASP A 732 -66.87 33.76 2.93
CA ASP A 732 -65.68 34.54 3.28
C ASP A 732 -65.29 34.73 4.77
N ASN A 733 -64.00 34.50 5.02
CA ASN A 733 -63.13 34.87 6.16
C ASN A 733 -63.63 34.78 7.63
N GLY A 734 -63.01 33.88 8.42
CA GLY A 734 -63.12 33.88 9.90
C GLY A 734 -62.21 32.86 10.63
N ASN A 735 -60.98 33.25 10.99
CA ASN A 735 -59.98 32.35 11.60
C ASN A 735 -60.00 32.32 13.15
N THR A 736 -60.69 31.35 13.74
CA THR A 736 -60.67 30.96 15.18
C THR A 736 -61.15 32.02 16.20
N PRO A 737 -61.61 31.60 17.41
CA PRO A 737 -60.66 31.31 18.50
C PRO A 737 -61.03 30.10 19.38
N THR A 738 -60.01 29.39 19.89
CA THR A 738 -60.13 28.61 21.14
C THR A 738 -60.26 29.56 22.34
N PRO A 739 -61.00 29.20 23.41
CA PRO A 739 -61.15 30.07 24.57
C PRO A 739 -59.83 30.19 25.35
N ASN A 740 -59.26 31.41 25.41
CA ASN A 740 -58.11 31.72 26.26
C ASN A 740 -58.53 32.70 27.38
N PRO A 741 -58.21 32.44 28.67
CA PRO A 741 -58.47 33.37 29.75
C PRO A 741 -57.48 34.58 29.75
N GLY A 742 -57.77 35.58 28.91
CA GLY A 742 -57.17 36.94 28.95
C GLY A 742 -56.12 37.23 27.86
N GLY A 743 -55.82 38.52 27.58
CA GLY A 743 -54.62 38.82 26.76
C GLY A 743 -54.41 40.19 26.10
N ASN A 744 -55.45 40.98 25.78
CA ASN A 744 -55.38 42.41 25.38
C ASN A 744 -54.64 42.82 24.06
N THR A 745 -55.39 43.50 23.16
CA THR A 745 -54.97 44.51 22.12
C THR A 745 -53.89 44.24 21.06
N GLY A 746 -54.21 44.63 19.81
CA GLY A 746 -53.23 45.05 18.79
C GLY A 746 -53.66 44.70 17.37
N GLY A 747 -53.89 45.69 16.50
CA GLY A 747 -54.35 45.44 15.12
C GLY A 747 -53.67 46.33 14.08
N GLY A 748 -53.62 45.85 12.84
CA GLY A 748 -53.08 46.57 11.67
C GLY A 748 -53.13 45.66 10.43
N GLY A 749 -53.86 46.06 9.39
CA GLY A 749 -54.08 45.22 8.21
C GLY A 749 -53.12 45.51 7.04
N GLY A 750 -52.94 44.54 6.15
CA GLY A 750 -52.19 44.68 4.90
C GLY A 750 -52.64 43.63 3.89
N SER A 751 -53.13 44.07 2.73
CA SER A 751 -53.63 43.18 1.67
C SER A 751 -52.50 42.66 0.77
N SER A 752 -52.56 41.38 0.39
CA SER A 752 -51.90 40.89 -0.82
C SER A 752 -52.67 39.72 -1.44
N THR A 753 -52.62 39.66 -2.77
CA THR A 753 -53.44 38.80 -3.63
C THR A 753 -53.03 37.33 -3.60
N THR A 754 -54.00 36.42 -3.53
CA THR A 754 -53.81 35.00 -3.80
C THR A 754 -53.81 34.70 -5.31
N THR A 755 -52.84 33.88 -5.74
CA THR A 755 -52.90 33.10 -6.99
C THR A 755 -52.62 31.62 -6.65
N PRO A 756 -53.02 30.66 -7.49
CA PRO A 756 -53.22 29.28 -7.01
C PRO A 756 -51.90 28.52 -6.79
N VAL A 757 -51.68 28.03 -5.57
CA VAL A 757 -50.67 26.99 -5.32
C VAL A 757 -51.28 25.63 -5.64
N THR A 758 -50.76 24.96 -6.68
CA THR A 758 -51.12 23.59 -7.00
C THR A 758 -50.35 22.65 -6.07
N SER A 759 -51.02 22.03 -5.09
CA SER A 759 -50.37 21.02 -4.26
C SER A 759 -50.14 19.73 -5.04
N THR A 760 -48.87 19.32 -5.14
CA THR A 760 -48.48 18.04 -5.74
C THR A 760 -48.66 16.92 -4.70
N PRO A 761 -49.15 15.71 -5.05
CA PRO A 761 -49.40 14.66 -4.07
C PRO A 761 -48.10 14.08 -3.47
N ALA A 762 -48.08 13.85 -2.16
CA ALA A 762 -47.02 13.11 -1.50
C ALA A 762 -47.12 11.59 -1.79
N PRO A 763 -46.01 10.86 -1.94
CA PRO A 763 -46.02 9.43 -2.24
C PRO A 763 -46.29 8.56 -1.00
N THR A 764 -47.12 7.52 -1.16
CA THR A 764 -47.45 6.52 -0.15
C THR A 764 -46.92 5.13 -0.53
N THR A 765 -46.59 4.31 0.47
CA THR A 765 -46.27 2.89 0.28
C THR A 765 -47.53 2.10 -0.11
N LYS A 766 -47.35 1.01 -0.86
CA LYS A 766 -48.43 0.07 -1.21
C LYS A 766 -47.98 -1.36 -0.97
N GLN A 767 -48.81 -2.17 -0.32
CA GLN A 767 -48.61 -3.62 -0.22
C GLN A 767 -49.69 -4.36 -1.01
N GLU A 768 -49.32 -5.43 -1.70
CA GLU A 768 -50.24 -6.37 -2.36
C GLU A 768 -49.81 -7.82 -2.09
N GLN A 769 -50.78 -8.74 -1.98
CA GLN A 769 -50.48 -10.17 -1.90
C GLN A 769 -50.64 -10.83 -3.28
N ILE A 770 -49.60 -11.51 -3.72
CA ILE A 770 -49.57 -12.31 -4.95
C ILE A 770 -49.47 -13.77 -4.54
N VAL A 771 -50.25 -14.66 -5.16
CA VAL A 771 -50.18 -16.10 -4.89
C VAL A 771 -49.45 -16.77 -6.05
N VAL A 772 -48.34 -17.45 -5.76
CA VAL A 772 -47.51 -18.13 -6.77
C VAL A 772 -47.48 -19.64 -6.57
N ASP A 773 -47.10 -20.34 -7.63
CA ASP A 773 -47.10 -21.80 -7.68
C ASP A 773 -45.79 -22.40 -7.16
N VAL A 774 -45.91 -23.43 -6.31
CA VAL A 774 -44.83 -24.32 -5.91
C VAL A 774 -44.94 -25.58 -6.75
N ASN A 775 -43.93 -25.84 -7.58
CA ASN A 775 -43.98 -26.82 -8.67
C ASN A 775 -42.98 -27.96 -8.48
N GLY A 776 -43.29 -29.13 -9.03
CA GLY A 776 -42.36 -30.25 -9.14
C GLY A 776 -41.42 -30.14 -10.35
N THR A 777 -40.57 -31.15 -10.53
CA THR A 777 -39.47 -31.19 -11.53
C THR A 777 -39.92 -30.86 -12.96
N ASN A 778 -41.16 -31.23 -13.33
CA ASN A 778 -41.73 -31.03 -14.67
C ASN A 778 -42.68 -29.81 -14.75
N GLY A 779 -42.57 -28.84 -13.85
CA GLY A 779 -43.48 -27.68 -13.77
C GLY A 779 -44.89 -28.01 -13.27
N THR A 780 -45.14 -29.26 -12.85
CA THR A 780 -46.44 -29.71 -12.32
C THR A 780 -46.71 -29.04 -10.97
N ASN A 781 -47.87 -28.39 -10.82
CA ASN A 781 -48.21 -27.71 -9.57
C ASN A 781 -48.39 -28.68 -8.40
N LEU A 782 -47.66 -28.45 -7.32
CA LEU A 782 -47.82 -29.13 -6.04
C LEU A 782 -48.78 -28.31 -5.18
N THR A 783 -48.40 -27.10 -4.81
CA THR A 783 -49.24 -26.20 -3.99
C THR A 783 -48.96 -24.74 -4.37
N LYS A 784 -49.39 -23.79 -3.54
CA LYS A 784 -49.22 -22.35 -3.74
C LYS A 784 -48.68 -21.69 -2.48
N THR A 785 -47.84 -20.67 -2.65
CA THR A 785 -47.29 -19.87 -1.56
C THR A 785 -47.60 -18.39 -1.78
N PRO A 786 -47.92 -17.61 -0.72
CA PRO A 786 -48.09 -16.18 -0.84
C PRO A 786 -46.73 -15.47 -0.97
N ILE A 787 -46.74 -14.37 -1.71
CA ILE A 787 -45.74 -13.32 -1.76
C ILE A 787 -46.39 -12.04 -1.27
N THR A 788 -45.80 -11.38 -0.28
CA THR A 788 -46.14 -9.99 0.07
C THR A 788 -45.24 -9.08 -0.75
N ARG A 789 -45.81 -8.34 -1.70
CA ARG A 789 -45.11 -7.37 -2.54
C ARG A 789 -45.32 -5.96 -2.00
N THR A 790 -44.24 -5.26 -1.66
CA THR A 790 -44.22 -3.94 -1.03
C THR A 790 -43.57 -2.92 -1.95
N THR A 791 -44.34 -1.95 -2.43
CA THR A 791 -43.85 -0.73 -3.09
C THR A 791 -43.57 0.34 -2.05
N GLU A 792 -42.31 0.76 -1.93
CA GLU A 792 -41.87 1.86 -1.07
C GLU A 792 -42.22 3.25 -1.65
N THR A 793 -42.18 4.31 -0.82
CA THR A 793 -42.51 5.69 -1.26
C THR A 793 -41.54 6.24 -2.31
N ASN A 794 -40.36 5.64 -2.45
CA ASN A 794 -39.34 5.95 -3.45
C ASN A 794 -39.56 5.19 -4.78
N GLY A 795 -40.60 4.34 -4.88
CA GLY A 795 -40.90 3.50 -6.04
C GLY A 795 -40.21 2.12 -6.06
N THR A 796 -39.35 1.81 -5.09
CA THR A 796 -38.68 0.51 -4.95
C THR A 796 -39.70 -0.57 -4.59
N ILE A 797 -39.75 -1.66 -5.35
CA ILE A 797 -40.60 -2.81 -5.02
C ILE A 797 -39.77 -3.91 -4.37
N LYS A 798 -40.29 -4.54 -3.31
CA LYS A 798 -39.67 -5.65 -2.58
C LYS A 798 -40.67 -6.80 -2.40
N ASP A 799 -40.23 -8.02 -2.62
CA ASP A 799 -41.05 -9.23 -2.46
C ASP A 799 -40.59 -10.05 -1.26
N LEU A 800 -41.54 -10.47 -0.41
CA LEU A 800 -41.32 -11.37 0.72
C LEU A 800 -42.14 -12.65 0.55
N VAL A 801 -41.48 -13.80 0.38
CA VAL A 801 -42.10 -15.12 0.22
C VAL A 801 -41.89 -15.93 1.49
N LYS A 802 -42.96 -16.42 2.10
CA LYS A 802 -42.90 -17.28 3.30
C LYS A 802 -43.49 -18.66 3.03
N MET A 803 -42.64 -19.67 2.90
CA MET A 803 -43.05 -21.06 2.74
C MET A 803 -43.18 -21.69 4.13
N THR A 804 -44.42 -21.74 4.63
CA THR A 804 -44.74 -22.24 5.98
C THR A 804 -44.66 -23.77 6.08
N GLU A 805 -44.64 -24.29 7.31
CA GLU A 805 -44.67 -25.74 7.60
C GLU A 805 -45.79 -26.46 6.84
N ALA A 806 -47.00 -25.89 6.82
CA ALA A 806 -48.15 -26.45 6.10
C ALA A 806 -47.92 -26.52 4.57
N ILE A 807 -47.34 -25.48 3.98
CA ILE A 807 -47.02 -25.42 2.54
C ILE A 807 -45.92 -26.42 2.19
N ALA A 808 -44.89 -26.55 3.04
CA ALA A 808 -43.82 -27.53 2.88
C ALA A 808 -44.35 -28.96 2.96
N LYS A 809 -45.16 -29.27 4.00
CA LYS A 809 -45.80 -30.57 4.18
C LYS A 809 -46.67 -30.96 2.98
N GLU A 810 -47.53 -30.06 2.51
CA GLU A 810 -48.39 -30.32 1.34
C GLU A 810 -47.56 -30.53 0.06
N SER A 811 -46.47 -29.76 -0.11
CA SER A 811 -45.52 -29.95 -1.22
C SER A 811 -44.91 -31.35 -1.20
N VAL A 812 -44.50 -31.82 -0.01
CA VAL A 812 -43.88 -33.13 0.21
C VAL A 812 -44.89 -34.27 -0.02
N GLU A 813 -46.10 -34.16 0.52
CA GLU A 813 -47.15 -35.17 0.35
C GLU A 813 -47.53 -35.34 -1.14
N LYS A 814 -47.68 -34.23 -1.88
CA LYS A 814 -48.01 -34.26 -3.31
C LYS A 814 -46.83 -34.67 -4.19
N ALA A 815 -45.61 -34.25 -3.87
CA ALA A 815 -44.42 -34.70 -4.58
C ALA A 815 -44.24 -36.23 -4.44
N LYS A 816 -44.44 -36.77 -3.24
CA LYS A 816 -44.44 -38.23 -2.99
C LYS A 816 -45.53 -38.96 -3.78
N GLN A 817 -46.74 -38.39 -3.90
CA GLN A 817 -47.82 -38.95 -4.74
C GLN A 817 -47.49 -38.94 -6.25
N LEU A 818 -46.75 -37.94 -6.72
CA LEU A 818 -46.38 -37.74 -8.13
C LEU A 818 -45.00 -38.32 -8.50
N ASN A 819 -44.33 -39.01 -7.57
CA ASN A 819 -42.95 -39.52 -7.70
C ASN A 819 -41.95 -38.42 -8.12
N MET A 820 -42.02 -37.27 -7.44
CA MET A 820 -41.16 -36.10 -7.62
C MET A 820 -40.32 -35.83 -6.37
N ASN A 821 -39.16 -35.21 -6.56
CA ASN A 821 -38.16 -34.94 -5.51
C ASN A 821 -37.77 -33.44 -5.42
N THR A 822 -38.59 -32.54 -5.94
CA THR A 822 -38.29 -31.11 -6.08
C THR A 822 -39.50 -30.28 -5.64
N ALA A 823 -39.28 -29.24 -4.84
CA ALA A 823 -40.23 -28.15 -4.62
C ALA A 823 -39.63 -26.84 -5.17
N ARG A 824 -40.14 -26.37 -6.30
CA ARG A 824 -39.72 -25.14 -6.98
C ARG A 824 -40.71 -24.00 -6.74
N ILE A 825 -40.33 -23.02 -5.95
CA ILE A 825 -41.03 -21.74 -5.84
C ILE A 825 -40.72 -20.91 -7.09
N VAL A 826 -41.75 -20.41 -7.80
CA VAL A 826 -41.57 -19.54 -8.98
C VAL A 826 -42.02 -18.12 -8.64
N ILE A 827 -41.13 -17.14 -8.76
CA ILE A 827 -41.33 -15.75 -8.34
C ILE A 827 -41.29 -14.85 -9.59
N PRO A 828 -42.45 -14.36 -10.10
CA PRO A 828 -42.52 -13.61 -11.34
C PRO A 828 -42.27 -12.11 -11.15
N ASP A 829 -41.36 -11.55 -11.95
CA ASP A 829 -41.14 -10.11 -12.09
C ASP A 829 -40.95 -9.73 -13.56
N THR A 830 -41.91 -10.11 -14.41
CA THR A 830 -41.88 -9.89 -15.87
C THR A 830 -41.91 -8.42 -16.30
N LYS A 831 -41.87 -7.48 -15.33
CA LYS A 831 -41.73 -6.03 -15.53
C LYS A 831 -40.37 -5.50 -15.07
N ASP A 832 -39.50 -6.37 -14.55
CA ASP A 832 -38.22 -6.05 -13.95
C ASP A 832 -38.31 -4.93 -12.88
N SER A 833 -39.33 -5.02 -12.05
CA SER A 833 -39.77 -4.00 -11.09
C SER A 833 -39.34 -4.25 -9.63
N VAL A 834 -39.08 -5.51 -9.26
CA VAL A 834 -38.71 -5.92 -7.88
C VAL A 834 -37.21 -5.77 -7.66
N SER A 835 -36.83 -4.87 -6.77
CA SER A 835 -35.45 -4.53 -6.42
C SER A 835 -34.84 -5.44 -5.34
N GLU A 836 -35.65 -6.13 -4.54
CA GLU A 836 -35.20 -7.12 -3.56
C GLU A 836 -36.24 -8.24 -3.43
N THR A 837 -35.80 -9.49 -3.43
CA THR A 837 -36.67 -10.65 -3.16
C THR A 837 -36.11 -11.42 -1.97
N ARG A 838 -36.91 -11.55 -0.91
CA ARG A 838 -36.57 -12.28 0.31
C ARG A 838 -37.45 -13.52 0.45
N ILE A 839 -36.85 -14.68 0.64
CA ILE A 839 -37.51 -15.96 0.80
C ILE A 839 -37.18 -16.48 2.21
N GLU A 840 -38.19 -16.90 2.96
CA GLU A 840 -38.04 -17.41 4.32
C GLU A 840 -38.79 -18.75 4.49
N LEU A 841 -38.08 -19.75 5.01
CA LEU A 841 -38.60 -21.06 5.41
C LEU A 841 -38.29 -21.24 6.91
N PRO A 842 -39.30 -21.27 7.79
CA PRO A 842 -39.08 -21.62 9.19
C PRO A 842 -38.49 -23.03 9.32
N LYS A 843 -37.75 -23.29 10.40
CA LYS A 843 -37.10 -24.57 10.74
C LYS A 843 -38.02 -25.79 10.53
N ALA A 844 -39.30 -25.67 10.88
CA ALA A 844 -40.30 -26.73 10.68
C ALA A 844 -40.58 -27.02 9.18
N ALA A 845 -40.59 -26.00 8.33
CA ALA A 845 -40.73 -26.15 6.87
C ALA A 845 -39.48 -26.77 6.24
N VAL A 846 -38.28 -26.37 6.68
CA VAL A 846 -37.01 -26.99 6.25
C VAL A 846 -37.00 -28.47 6.63
N LYS A 847 -37.45 -28.80 7.85
CA LYS A 847 -37.55 -30.18 8.33
C LYS A 847 -38.54 -31.02 7.50
N GLU A 848 -39.73 -30.50 7.17
CA GLU A 848 -40.68 -31.22 6.30
C GLU A 848 -40.05 -31.51 4.92
N LEU A 849 -39.29 -30.58 4.32
CA LEU A 849 -38.56 -30.84 3.07
C LEU A 849 -37.45 -31.91 3.23
N ASN A 850 -36.71 -31.89 4.33
CA ASN A 850 -35.72 -32.90 4.69
C ASN A 850 -36.34 -34.31 4.83
N ASP A 851 -37.37 -34.43 5.67
CA ASP A 851 -38.15 -35.66 5.91
C ASP A 851 -38.96 -36.06 4.64
N GLY A 852 -39.09 -35.11 3.70
CA GLY A 852 -39.53 -35.26 2.33
C GLY A 852 -38.52 -35.92 1.39
N SER A 853 -37.23 -35.70 1.62
CA SER A 853 -36.15 -35.88 0.64
C SER A 853 -36.37 -35.07 -0.64
N LEU A 854 -36.90 -33.86 -0.51
CA LEU A 854 -37.08 -32.90 -1.61
C LEU A 854 -35.92 -31.91 -1.67
N LYS A 855 -35.38 -31.63 -2.87
CA LYS A 855 -34.57 -30.42 -3.10
C LYS A 855 -35.47 -29.19 -3.18
N LEU A 856 -34.97 -28.05 -2.70
CA LEU A 856 -35.66 -26.76 -2.80
C LEU A 856 -35.11 -26.00 -4.01
N GLU A 857 -36.00 -25.44 -4.82
CA GLU A 857 -35.63 -24.53 -5.90
C GLU A 857 -36.38 -23.19 -5.75
N ILE A 858 -35.67 -22.09 -5.96
CA ILE A 858 -36.21 -20.73 -5.95
C ILE A 858 -35.89 -20.13 -7.31
N SER A 859 -36.91 -19.96 -8.15
CA SER A 859 -36.77 -19.45 -9.51
C SER A 859 -37.25 -18.00 -9.56
N THR A 860 -36.31 -17.06 -9.70
CA THR A 860 -36.59 -15.63 -9.95
C THR A 860 -36.23 -15.27 -11.40
N GLU A 861 -36.58 -14.06 -11.84
CA GLU A 861 -36.14 -13.53 -13.15
C GLU A 861 -34.61 -13.36 -13.27
N ASN A 862 -33.91 -13.15 -12.15
CA ASN A 862 -32.49 -12.77 -12.15
C ASN A 862 -31.55 -13.95 -11.78
N VAL A 863 -32.06 -14.95 -11.05
CA VAL A 863 -31.31 -16.15 -10.65
C VAL A 863 -32.27 -17.30 -10.31
N VAL A 864 -31.87 -18.53 -10.64
CA VAL A 864 -32.43 -19.76 -10.04
C VAL A 864 -31.47 -20.28 -8.97
N ILE A 865 -31.98 -20.56 -7.77
CA ILE A 865 -31.23 -21.13 -6.65
C ILE A 865 -31.73 -22.55 -6.43
N SER A 866 -30.86 -23.56 -6.50
CA SER A 866 -31.18 -24.97 -6.27
C SER A 866 -30.40 -25.47 -5.05
N VAL A 867 -31.10 -25.71 -3.94
CA VAL A 867 -30.55 -26.24 -2.70
C VAL A 867 -30.75 -27.77 -2.70
N PRO A 868 -29.69 -28.57 -2.90
CA PRO A 868 -29.78 -30.02 -3.00
C PRO A 868 -30.04 -30.67 -1.64
N THR A 869 -30.50 -31.93 -1.65
CA THR A 869 -30.95 -32.65 -0.44
C THR A 869 -29.83 -32.88 0.57
N ASN A 870 -28.58 -33.07 0.13
CA ASN A 870 -27.40 -33.13 1.01
C ASN A 870 -27.19 -31.81 1.78
N SER A 871 -27.40 -30.66 1.13
CA SER A 871 -27.27 -29.35 1.78
C SER A 871 -28.43 -29.00 2.71
N ILE A 872 -29.62 -29.52 2.47
CA ILE A 872 -30.76 -29.45 3.42
C ILE A 872 -30.52 -30.40 4.61
N THR A 873 -29.86 -31.54 4.40
CA THR A 873 -29.64 -32.57 5.43
C THR A 873 -28.90 -32.00 6.65
N GLY A 874 -29.54 -32.06 7.82
CA GLY A 874 -28.97 -31.56 9.07
C GLY A 874 -28.87 -30.02 9.16
N PHE A 875 -29.65 -29.28 8.37
CA PHE A 875 -29.82 -27.83 8.56
C PHE A 875 -30.98 -27.57 9.54
N ASP A 876 -30.66 -27.38 10.82
CA ASP A 876 -31.63 -27.40 11.93
C ASP A 876 -32.04 -25.98 12.41
N GLN A 877 -32.23 -25.05 11.47
CA GLN A 877 -32.59 -23.64 11.74
C GLN A 877 -33.51 -23.08 10.64
N ASP A 878 -34.05 -21.87 10.87
CA ASP A 878 -34.78 -21.12 9.84
C ASP A 878 -33.84 -20.84 8.66
N LEU A 879 -34.32 -21.05 7.43
CA LEU A 879 -33.58 -20.82 6.19
C LEU A 879 -34.07 -19.54 5.53
N TYR A 880 -33.15 -18.66 5.13
CA TYR A 880 -33.50 -17.51 4.28
C TYR A 880 -32.58 -17.37 3.05
N PHE A 881 -33.12 -16.75 2.01
CA PHE A 881 -32.37 -16.17 0.89
C PHE A 881 -32.84 -14.74 0.66
N ARG A 882 -31.91 -13.81 0.49
CA ARG A 882 -32.15 -12.42 0.11
C ARG A 882 -31.43 -12.16 -1.21
N VAL A 883 -32.18 -11.83 -2.25
CA VAL A 883 -31.70 -11.67 -3.63
C VAL A 883 -31.89 -10.21 -4.06
N VAL A 884 -30.80 -9.55 -4.46
CA VAL A 884 -30.78 -8.13 -4.84
C VAL A 884 -30.14 -7.98 -6.23
N PRO A 885 -30.94 -7.82 -7.30
CA PRO A 885 -30.40 -7.49 -8.62
C PRO A 885 -29.91 -6.04 -8.69
N LEU A 886 -28.67 -5.80 -9.15
CA LEU A 886 -28.07 -4.46 -9.24
C LEU A 886 -28.68 -3.64 -10.39
N LYS A 887 -29.84 -3.01 -10.13
CA LYS A 887 -30.65 -2.33 -11.15
C LYS A 887 -30.10 -0.96 -11.56
N LYS A 888 -29.31 -0.27 -10.73
CA LYS A 888 -28.76 1.06 -11.11
C LYS A 888 -27.56 0.92 -12.04
N GLU A 889 -27.52 1.80 -13.04
CA GLU A 889 -26.45 1.84 -14.05
C GLU A 889 -25.07 2.21 -13.45
N SER A 890 -25.05 3.04 -12.40
CA SER A 890 -23.82 3.38 -11.66
C SER A 890 -23.23 2.18 -10.94
N GLU A 891 -24.07 1.43 -10.22
CA GLU A 891 -23.65 0.23 -9.46
C GLU A 891 -23.13 -0.86 -10.40
N ARG A 892 -23.81 -1.08 -11.54
CA ARG A 892 -23.29 -1.97 -12.61
C ARG A 892 -21.94 -1.53 -13.14
N LYS A 893 -21.76 -0.24 -13.43
CA LYS A 893 -20.49 0.29 -13.93
C LYS A 893 -19.37 0.20 -12.90
N GLU A 894 -19.65 0.35 -11.61
CA GLU A 894 -18.66 0.14 -10.56
C GLU A 894 -18.23 -1.33 -10.47
N VAL A 895 -19.16 -2.29 -10.60
CA VAL A 895 -18.83 -3.73 -10.68
C VAL A 895 -18.03 -4.05 -11.95
N GLU A 896 -18.45 -3.54 -13.12
CA GLU A 896 -17.77 -3.72 -14.40
C GLU A 896 -16.33 -3.15 -14.38
N GLU A 897 -16.17 -1.96 -13.81
CA GLU A 897 -14.87 -1.30 -13.66
C GLU A 897 -13.97 -1.91 -12.60
N ARG A 898 -14.52 -2.68 -11.63
CA ARG A 898 -13.73 -3.56 -10.75
C ARG A 898 -13.29 -4.82 -11.49
N ALA A 899 -14.21 -5.52 -12.16
CA ALA A 899 -13.91 -6.72 -12.95
C ALA A 899 -12.79 -6.45 -13.99
N LYS A 900 -12.87 -5.35 -14.75
CA LYS A 900 -11.82 -4.94 -15.69
C LYS A 900 -10.44 -4.73 -15.08
N LYS A 901 -10.37 -4.33 -13.80
CA LYS A 901 -9.13 -4.02 -13.08
C LYS A 901 -8.64 -5.17 -12.20
N GLU A 902 -9.39 -6.28 -12.16
CA GLU A 902 -9.07 -7.39 -11.29
C GLU A 902 -7.85 -8.16 -11.82
N GLN A 903 -6.88 -8.43 -10.94
CA GLN A 903 -5.63 -9.08 -11.31
C GLN A 903 -5.88 -10.50 -11.84
N LEU A 904 -6.82 -11.23 -11.23
CA LEU A 904 -7.22 -12.57 -11.69
C LEU A 904 -7.70 -12.58 -13.16
N ILE A 905 -8.43 -11.55 -13.58
CA ILE A 905 -8.93 -11.45 -14.97
C ILE A 905 -7.83 -10.96 -15.92
N GLN A 906 -7.00 -10.01 -15.49
CA GLN A 906 -5.84 -9.54 -16.26
C GLN A 906 -4.74 -10.60 -16.42
N GLN A 907 -4.61 -11.56 -15.50
CA GLN A 907 -3.70 -12.71 -15.65
C GLN A 907 -4.20 -13.69 -16.72
N VAL A 908 -5.50 -13.97 -16.75
CA VAL A 908 -6.11 -14.94 -17.68
C VAL A 908 -6.22 -14.38 -19.11
N ALA A 909 -6.40 -13.07 -19.26
CA ALA A 909 -6.60 -12.41 -20.54
C ALA A 909 -6.07 -10.94 -20.54
N PRO A 910 -4.75 -10.73 -20.51
CA PRO A 910 -4.16 -9.40 -20.37
C PRO A 910 -4.47 -8.47 -21.56
N ASN A 911 -4.90 -7.23 -21.26
CA ASN A 911 -5.29 -6.20 -22.22
C ASN A 911 -6.56 -6.50 -23.05
N THR A 912 -7.41 -7.43 -22.59
CA THR A 912 -8.64 -7.82 -23.32
C THR A 912 -9.88 -7.07 -22.81
N ASN A 913 -10.97 -7.09 -23.59
CA ASN A 913 -12.22 -6.46 -23.14
C ASN A 913 -12.97 -7.39 -22.19
N VAL A 914 -13.22 -6.90 -20.97
CA VAL A 914 -14.16 -7.51 -20.03
C VAL A 914 -15.51 -6.79 -20.19
N ARG A 915 -16.55 -7.53 -20.59
CA ARG A 915 -17.92 -7.02 -20.76
C ARG A 915 -18.89 -7.78 -19.87
N VAL A 916 -19.58 -7.08 -18.98
CA VAL A 916 -20.72 -7.65 -18.23
C VAL A 916 -21.86 -7.97 -19.22
N LEU A 917 -22.36 -9.21 -19.20
CA LEU A 917 -23.47 -9.65 -20.05
C LEU A 917 -24.82 -9.48 -19.36
N ALA A 918 -25.00 -10.16 -18.23
CA ALA A 918 -26.23 -10.12 -17.44
C ALA A 918 -26.05 -9.19 -16.23
N ARG A 919 -27.17 -8.74 -15.66
CA ARG A 919 -27.15 -7.90 -14.46
C ARG A 919 -26.48 -8.64 -13.29
N PRO A 920 -25.56 -8.01 -12.53
CA PRO A 920 -25.04 -8.59 -11.30
C PRO A 920 -26.14 -8.83 -10.26
N VAL A 921 -26.01 -9.89 -9.48
CA VAL A 921 -26.96 -10.24 -8.41
C VAL A 921 -26.20 -10.46 -7.10
N GLU A 922 -26.52 -9.68 -6.08
CA GLU A 922 -26.13 -9.92 -4.70
C GLU A 922 -27.08 -10.97 -4.09
N ILE A 923 -26.52 -12.00 -3.46
CA ILE A 923 -27.27 -13.02 -2.71
C ILE A 923 -26.71 -13.14 -1.29
N ASP A 924 -27.60 -13.02 -0.31
CA ASP A 924 -27.34 -13.17 1.13
C ASP A 924 -28.18 -14.34 1.68
N THR A 925 -27.57 -15.20 2.50
CA THR A 925 -28.19 -16.39 3.10
C THR A 925 -27.37 -16.92 4.27
N ASN A 926 -28.02 -17.65 5.18
CA ASN A 926 -27.39 -18.43 6.23
C ASN A 926 -26.97 -19.86 5.82
N MET A 927 -26.99 -20.22 4.52
CA MET A 927 -26.44 -21.50 4.01
C MET A 927 -24.93 -21.48 3.71
N GLN A 928 -24.15 -20.68 4.43
CA GLN A 928 -22.70 -20.61 4.24
C GLN A 928 -22.04 -21.98 4.51
N SER A 929 -20.97 -22.30 3.78
CA SER A 929 -20.24 -23.59 3.84
C SER A 929 -21.09 -24.83 3.46
N ARG A 930 -22.16 -24.67 2.68
CA ARG A 930 -22.95 -25.78 2.10
C ARG A 930 -23.15 -25.56 0.61
N GLU A 931 -23.13 -26.64 -0.17
CA GLU A 931 -23.25 -26.57 -1.64
C GLU A 931 -24.64 -26.10 -2.07
N VAL A 932 -24.71 -25.06 -2.90
CA VAL A 932 -25.93 -24.64 -3.57
C VAL A 932 -25.60 -24.35 -5.03
N THR A 933 -26.42 -24.86 -5.94
CA THR A 933 -26.27 -24.62 -7.37
C THR A 933 -27.06 -23.37 -7.75
N LEU A 934 -26.38 -22.39 -8.32
CA LEU A 934 -26.97 -21.17 -8.88
C LEU A 934 -27.07 -21.32 -10.40
N THR A 935 -28.10 -20.72 -11.00
CA THR A 935 -28.19 -20.56 -12.45
C THR A 935 -28.53 -19.11 -12.78
N LEU A 936 -27.64 -18.42 -13.49
CA LEU A 936 -27.85 -17.05 -13.97
C LEU A 936 -28.43 -17.09 -15.40
N PRO A 937 -29.65 -16.57 -15.65
CA PRO A 937 -30.23 -16.52 -16.99
C PRO A 937 -29.46 -15.59 -17.94
N LEU A 938 -29.27 -16.01 -19.18
CA LEU A 938 -28.54 -15.26 -20.20
C LEU A 938 -29.42 -14.24 -20.91
N ARG A 939 -30.66 -14.61 -21.25
CA ARG A 939 -31.66 -13.73 -21.89
C ARG A 939 -31.07 -13.02 -23.13
N ASP A 940 -31.51 -11.79 -23.41
CA ASP A 940 -31.10 -11.00 -24.58
C ASP A 940 -29.66 -10.43 -24.51
N SER A 941 -28.79 -10.93 -23.61
CA SER A 941 -27.41 -10.42 -23.44
C SER A 941 -26.41 -10.93 -24.48
N LEU A 942 -26.74 -12.05 -25.14
CA LEU A 942 -25.91 -12.68 -26.16
C LEU A 942 -26.17 -12.09 -27.56
N PRO A 943 -25.15 -12.02 -28.43
CA PRO A 943 -25.33 -11.62 -29.83
C PRO A 943 -26.26 -12.59 -30.57
N THR A 944 -27.11 -12.07 -31.47
CA THR A 944 -28.03 -12.89 -32.29
C THR A 944 -27.40 -13.48 -33.56
N ASP A 945 -26.16 -13.11 -33.88
CA ASP A 945 -25.36 -13.77 -34.92
C ASP A 945 -24.78 -15.09 -34.38
N PRO A 946 -24.94 -16.25 -35.03
CA PRO A 946 -24.50 -17.54 -34.49
C PRO A 946 -23.00 -17.65 -34.18
N ALA A 947 -22.13 -16.95 -34.92
CA ALA A 947 -20.70 -16.98 -34.66
C ALA A 947 -20.34 -16.12 -33.45
N ALA A 948 -20.94 -14.92 -33.34
CA ALA A 948 -20.76 -14.06 -32.17
C ALA A 948 -21.46 -14.61 -30.91
N HIS A 949 -22.58 -15.33 -31.05
CA HIS A 949 -23.25 -16.08 -29.97
C HIS A 949 -22.31 -17.16 -29.42
N GLN A 950 -21.76 -18.01 -30.30
CA GLN A 950 -20.80 -19.03 -29.90
C GLN A 950 -19.52 -18.42 -29.33
N GLN A 951 -18.99 -17.33 -29.91
CA GLN A 951 -17.81 -16.64 -29.39
C GLN A 951 -18.07 -16.02 -28.01
N ALA A 952 -19.28 -15.52 -27.75
CA ALA A 952 -19.64 -15.01 -26.43
C ALA A 952 -19.75 -16.14 -25.39
N LEU A 953 -20.43 -17.25 -25.73
CA LEU A 953 -20.49 -18.46 -24.88
C LEU A 953 -19.11 -19.07 -24.61
N ASP A 954 -18.26 -19.13 -25.63
CA ASP A 954 -16.89 -19.63 -25.56
C ASP A 954 -16.04 -18.85 -24.54
N ASN A 955 -16.26 -17.55 -24.43
CA ASN A 955 -15.47 -16.65 -23.59
C ASN A 955 -16.22 -16.19 -22.32
N LEU A 956 -17.21 -16.98 -21.89
CA LEU A 956 -18.12 -16.67 -20.79
C LEU A 956 -17.60 -17.17 -19.44
N ALA A 957 -17.77 -16.36 -18.41
CA ALA A 957 -17.44 -16.69 -17.01
C ALA A 957 -18.36 -15.94 -16.02
N ILE A 958 -18.33 -16.35 -14.76
CA ILE A 958 -18.91 -15.64 -13.62
C ILE A 958 -17.75 -15.10 -12.78
N TYR A 959 -17.70 -13.77 -12.66
CA TYR A 959 -16.88 -13.07 -11.68
C TYR A 959 -17.66 -12.95 -10.36
N ILE A 960 -17.02 -13.34 -9.26
CA ILE A 960 -17.61 -13.36 -7.92
C ILE A 960 -16.82 -12.43 -7.02
N GLU A 961 -17.51 -11.51 -6.34
CA GLU A 961 -16.94 -10.67 -5.28
C GLU A 961 -17.53 -11.11 -3.94
N HIS A 962 -16.71 -11.73 -3.08
CA HIS A 962 -17.12 -12.23 -1.77
C HIS A 962 -17.14 -11.14 -0.70
N SER A 963 -18.00 -11.29 0.31
CA SER A 963 -18.15 -10.37 1.44
C SER A 963 -16.94 -10.32 2.37
N ASP A 964 -16.04 -11.30 2.29
CA ASP A 964 -14.74 -11.31 2.97
C ASP A 964 -13.62 -10.62 2.15
N GLY A 965 -13.96 -10.06 0.99
CA GLY A 965 -13.02 -9.40 0.08
C GLY A 965 -12.31 -10.33 -0.91
N THR A 966 -12.45 -11.66 -0.77
CA THR A 966 -11.91 -12.63 -1.75
C THR A 966 -12.71 -12.60 -3.05
N LYS A 967 -12.09 -13.04 -4.16
CA LYS A 967 -12.67 -12.96 -5.50
C LYS A 967 -12.36 -14.20 -6.31
N GLU A 968 -13.29 -14.58 -7.18
CA GLU A 968 -13.16 -15.76 -8.05
C GLU A 968 -13.63 -15.44 -9.48
N LEU A 969 -13.07 -16.18 -10.45
CA LEU A 969 -13.56 -16.23 -11.83
C LEU A 969 -13.77 -17.71 -12.17
N ILE A 970 -15.01 -18.12 -12.39
CA ILE A 970 -15.37 -19.51 -12.69
C ILE A 970 -16.14 -19.59 -14.01
N GLN A 971 -16.03 -20.70 -14.73
CA GLN A 971 -16.91 -20.98 -15.86
C GLN A 971 -18.00 -21.95 -15.41
N GLY A 972 -19.26 -21.52 -15.56
CA GLY A 972 -20.40 -22.38 -15.34
C GLY A 972 -20.80 -23.14 -16.61
N LYS A 973 -21.60 -24.18 -16.42
CA LYS A 973 -22.14 -25.04 -17.45
C LYS A 973 -23.36 -24.38 -18.12
N LEU A 974 -23.39 -24.35 -19.45
CA LEU A 974 -24.57 -23.93 -20.20
C LEU A 974 -25.72 -24.93 -19.97
N VAL A 975 -26.87 -24.43 -19.55
CA VAL A 975 -28.11 -25.19 -19.32
C VAL A 975 -29.31 -24.50 -19.94
N GLN A 976 -30.35 -25.27 -20.23
CA GLN A 976 -31.64 -24.74 -20.68
C GLN A 976 -32.60 -24.65 -19.50
N LEU A 977 -33.17 -23.46 -19.29
CA LEU A 977 -34.15 -23.15 -18.27
C LEU A 977 -35.56 -23.61 -18.68
N ALA A 978 -36.49 -23.64 -17.72
CA ALA A 978 -37.84 -24.21 -17.91
C ALA A 978 -38.76 -23.39 -18.84
N ASP A 979 -38.37 -22.16 -19.19
CA ASP A 979 -38.98 -21.32 -20.22
C ASP A 979 -38.33 -21.50 -21.61
N ASN A 980 -37.36 -22.43 -21.72
CA ASN A 980 -36.46 -22.69 -22.85
C ASN A 980 -35.34 -21.65 -23.05
N SER A 981 -35.19 -20.65 -22.17
CA SER A 981 -34.07 -19.70 -22.24
C SER A 981 -32.74 -20.36 -21.83
N GLU A 982 -31.63 -19.79 -22.26
CA GLU A 982 -30.30 -20.25 -21.86
C GLU A 982 -29.90 -19.65 -20.50
N GLY A 983 -29.20 -20.42 -19.67
CA GLY A 983 -28.64 -19.99 -18.39
C GLY A 983 -27.30 -20.66 -18.10
N ILE A 984 -26.53 -20.10 -17.17
CA ILE A 984 -25.23 -20.64 -16.75
C ILE A 984 -25.32 -21.17 -15.33
N GLU A 985 -25.13 -22.49 -15.18
CA GLU A 985 -25.22 -23.28 -13.96
C GLU A 985 -23.85 -23.45 -13.30
N PHE A 986 -23.73 -23.17 -12.00
CA PHE A 986 -22.50 -23.32 -11.23
C PHE A 986 -22.82 -23.57 -9.74
N THR A 987 -21.94 -24.24 -9.02
CA THR A 987 -22.13 -24.59 -7.60
C THR A 987 -21.21 -23.74 -6.73
N VAL A 988 -21.74 -23.24 -5.60
CA VAL A 988 -21.02 -22.38 -4.64
C VAL A 988 -21.24 -22.84 -3.21
N THR A 989 -20.33 -22.45 -2.32
CA THR A 989 -20.43 -22.64 -0.85
C THR A 989 -20.33 -21.32 -0.05
N LYS A 990 -20.02 -20.21 -0.74
CA LYS A 990 -20.09 -18.82 -0.27
C LYS A 990 -21.12 -18.06 -1.10
N PHE A 991 -21.77 -17.04 -0.52
CA PHE A 991 -22.77 -16.22 -1.20
C PHE A 991 -22.46 -14.73 -1.08
N SER A 992 -22.39 -14.02 -2.20
CA SER A 992 -22.14 -12.57 -2.26
C SER A 992 -22.58 -12.01 -3.63
N THR A 993 -21.77 -11.21 -4.34
CA THR A 993 -22.14 -10.62 -5.63
C THR A 993 -21.66 -11.47 -6.81
N PHE A 994 -22.60 -11.94 -7.62
CA PHE A 994 -22.36 -12.76 -8.81
C PHE A 994 -22.53 -11.93 -10.09
N THR A 995 -21.51 -11.89 -10.95
CA THR A 995 -21.46 -11.06 -12.15
C THR A 995 -21.10 -11.89 -13.38
N LEU A 996 -22.01 -11.97 -14.35
CA LEU A 996 -21.74 -12.69 -15.59
C LEU A 996 -20.92 -11.82 -16.56
N VAL A 997 -19.74 -12.29 -16.97
CA VAL A 997 -18.79 -11.55 -17.82
C VAL A 997 -18.37 -12.37 -19.05
N VAL A 998 -18.21 -11.69 -20.19
CA VAL A 998 -17.37 -12.16 -21.29
C VAL A 998 -15.99 -11.53 -21.14
N VAL A 999 -14.96 -12.37 -21.29
CA VAL A 999 -13.54 -11.99 -21.24
C VAL A 999 -12.90 -12.41 -22.56
N ASP A 1000 -12.73 -11.46 -23.49
CA ASP A 1000 -12.26 -11.73 -24.86
C ASP A 1000 -10.96 -12.59 -24.86
N GLY A 1001 -11.02 -13.80 -25.43
CA GLY A 1001 -9.84 -14.68 -25.54
C GLY A 1001 -9.67 -15.72 -24.43
N LEU A 1002 -10.55 -15.77 -23.43
CA LEU A 1002 -10.60 -16.80 -22.38
C LEU A 1002 -10.49 -18.24 -22.91
N LYS A 1003 -11.18 -18.58 -24.01
CA LYS A 1003 -11.08 -19.92 -24.62
C LYS A 1003 -9.75 -20.15 -25.36
N ALA A 1004 -9.13 -19.08 -25.86
CA ALA A 1004 -7.85 -19.18 -26.54
C ALA A 1004 -6.72 -19.47 -25.56
N SER A 1005 -6.71 -18.82 -24.38
CA SER A 1005 -5.72 -19.09 -23.32
C SER A 1005 -5.85 -20.49 -22.71
N GLN A 1006 -7.01 -21.12 -22.81
CA GLN A 1006 -7.23 -22.54 -22.42
C GLN A 1006 -6.70 -23.57 -23.43
N SER A 1007 -6.24 -23.16 -24.62
CA SER A 1007 -5.90 -24.09 -25.70
C SER A 1007 -4.38 -24.32 -25.87
N THR A 1008 -3.97 -25.60 -25.87
CA THR A 1008 -2.61 -26.11 -26.21
C THR A 1008 -1.48 -25.99 -25.16
N HIS A 1009 -1.79 -26.06 -23.86
CA HIS A 1009 -0.75 -26.39 -22.87
C HIS A 1009 -0.24 -27.84 -23.05
N GLN A 1010 1.09 -28.04 -23.09
CA GLN A 1010 1.70 -29.38 -23.07
C GLN A 1010 1.57 -30.01 -21.68
N PRO A 1011 1.22 -31.30 -21.54
CA PRO A 1011 1.05 -31.93 -20.23
C PRO A 1011 2.40 -32.07 -19.50
N TYR A 1012 2.46 -31.64 -18.24
CA TYR A 1012 3.68 -31.70 -17.42
C TYR A 1012 3.70 -32.89 -16.46
N ILE A 1013 2.55 -33.47 -16.16
CA ILE A 1013 2.39 -34.66 -15.32
C ILE A 1013 1.81 -35.81 -16.16
N GLN A 1014 2.10 -37.04 -15.77
CA GLN A 1014 1.53 -38.25 -16.36
C GLN A 1014 0.76 -39.03 -15.29
N GLY A 1015 -0.27 -39.74 -15.72
CA GLY A 1015 -0.98 -40.73 -14.90
C GLY A 1015 -0.20 -42.04 -14.79
N PHE A 1016 -0.90 -43.09 -14.40
CA PHE A 1016 -0.42 -44.46 -14.28
C PHE A 1016 -1.32 -45.39 -15.12
N GLY A 1017 -1.37 -45.14 -16.44
CA GLY A 1017 -2.22 -45.88 -17.37
C GLY A 1017 -3.63 -45.30 -17.47
N THR A 1018 -4.58 -45.84 -16.71
CA THR A 1018 -5.96 -45.31 -16.67
C THR A 1018 -6.19 -44.34 -15.51
N ASP A 1019 -5.36 -44.39 -14.48
CA ASP A 1019 -5.59 -43.70 -13.20
C ASP A 1019 -4.60 -42.54 -13.01
N PHE A 1020 -5.07 -41.40 -12.51
CA PHE A 1020 -4.22 -40.25 -12.17
C PHE A 1020 -3.60 -40.36 -10.77
N ARG A 1021 -4.31 -41.00 -9.84
CA ARG A 1021 -4.02 -41.11 -8.40
C ARG A 1021 -3.97 -39.73 -7.72
N PRO A 1022 -5.10 -39.01 -7.62
CA PRO A 1022 -5.14 -37.64 -7.09
C PRO A 1022 -4.62 -37.52 -5.66
N ASP A 1023 -5.05 -38.43 -4.77
CA ASP A 1023 -4.70 -38.40 -3.34
C ASP A 1023 -3.33 -38.99 -3.00
N ALA A 1024 -2.62 -39.57 -3.98
CA ALA A 1024 -1.28 -40.11 -3.74
C ALA A 1024 -0.26 -38.97 -3.57
N PHE A 1025 0.60 -39.06 -2.55
CA PHE A 1025 1.61 -38.03 -2.29
C PHE A 1025 2.63 -37.92 -3.43
N VAL A 1026 2.95 -36.69 -3.83
CA VAL A 1026 3.93 -36.43 -4.90
C VAL A 1026 5.37 -36.64 -4.39
N THR A 1027 6.20 -37.34 -5.15
CA THR A 1027 7.63 -37.49 -4.81
C THR A 1027 8.46 -36.29 -5.30
N ARG A 1028 9.61 -36.05 -4.68
CA ARG A 1028 10.52 -34.97 -5.09
C ARG A 1028 11.05 -35.15 -6.52
N ALA A 1029 11.24 -36.39 -6.98
CA ALA A 1029 11.55 -36.70 -8.38
C ALA A 1029 10.39 -36.38 -9.32
N GLN A 1030 9.14 -36.66 -8.93
CA GLN A 1030 7.96 -36.25 -9.71
C GLN A 1030 7.85 -34.72 -9.80
N MET A 1031 8.05 -34.01 -8.69
CA MET A 1031 8.04 -32.54 -8.69
C MET A 1031 9.13 -31.95 -9.61
N ALA A 1032 10.36 -32.46 -9.52
CA ALA A 1032 11.46 -32.05 -10.41
C ALA A 1032 11.11 -32.26 -11.89
N ALA A 1033 10.49 -33.41 -12.24
CA ALA A 1033 10.06 -33.70 -13.60
C ALA A 1033 8.94 -32.76 -14.11
N MET A 1034 8.03 -32.32 -13.24
CA MET A 1034 6.97 -31.37 -13.60
C MET A 1034 7.55 -29.96 -13.86
N LEU A 1035 8.48 -29.50 -13.03
CA LEU A 1035 9.16 -28.21 -13.19
C LEU A 1035 10.09 -28.21 -14.41
N ALA A 1036 10.89 -29.27 -14.59
CA ALA A 1036 11.84 -29.41 -15.71
C ALA A 1036 11.17 -29.33 -17.09
N ARG A 1037 9.91 -29.76 -17.20
CA ARG A 1037 9.10 -29.70 -18.44
C ARG A 1037 8.59 -28.29 -18.78
N ASN A 1038 8.48 -27.39 -17.81
CA ASN A 1038 8.03 -26.00 -18.03
C ASN A 1038 9.19 -24.99 -18.02
N LEU A 1039 10.41 -25.41 -17.67
CA LEU A 1039 11.60 -24.57 -17.71
C LEU A 1039 12.10 -24.29 -19.15
N PRO A 1040 12.50 -23.05 -19.49
CA PRO A 1040 13.11 -22.71 -20.78
C PRO A 1040 14.31 -23.59 -21.15
N THR A 1041 14.54 -23.78 -22.44
CA THR A 1041 15.58 -24.68 -22.97
C THR A 1041 17.00 -24.19 -22.66
N GLU A 1042 17.19 -22.87 -22.62
CA GLU A 1042 18.52 -22.24 -22.42
C GLU A 1042 19.01 -22.32 -20.96
N ALA A 1043 18.09 -22.47 -20.00
CA ALA A 1043 18.38 -22.60 -18.56
C ALA A 1043 19.16 -23.89 -18.19
N ALA A 1044 19.41 -24.79 -19.14
CA ALA A 1044 20.22 -25.98 -18.97
C ALA A 1044 21.75 -25.75 -19.08
N SER A 1045 22.20 -24.50 -19.25
CA SER A 1045 23.56 -24.17 -19.70
C SER A 1045 24.51 -23.61 -18.63
N SER A 1046 24.18 -23.75 -17.34
CA SER A 1046 24.97 -23.23 -16.20
C SER A 1046 25.83 -24.33 -15.53
N ALA A 1047 27.11 -24.04 -15.29
CA ALA A 1047 28.14 -25.04 -14.99
C ALA A 1047 28.16 -25.62 -13.54
N ASN A 1048 27.10 -25.42 -12.75
CA ASN A 1048 27.06 -25.74 -11.31
C ASN A 1048 26.04 -26.84 -10.95
N SER A 1049 26.01 -27.93 -11.71
CA SER A 1049 25.15 -29.08 -11.40
C SER A 1049 25.77 -29.98 -10.31
N VAL A 1050 25.05 -30.19 -9.20
CA VAL A 1050 25.50 -30.98 -8.05
C VAL A 1050 24.98 -32.42 -8.18
N SER A 1051 25.89 -33.39 -8.23
CA SER A 1051 25.54 -34.81 -8.30
C SER A 1051 25.25 -35.38 -6.90
N TYR A 1052 24.00 -35.72 -6.64
CA TYR A 1052 23.55 -36.30 -5.37
C TYR A 1052 23.81 -37.81 -5.29
N LYS A 1053 24.27 -38.31 -4.14
CA LYS A 1053 24.69 -39.72 -3.94
C LYS A 1053 23.55 -40.73 -4.02
N ASP A 1054 22.31 -40.29 -3.78
CA ASP A 1054 21.10 -41.09 -3.81
C ASP A 1054 20.34 -40.98 -5.15
N VAL A 1055 20.87 -40.25 -6.12
CA VAL A 1055 20.36 -40.18 -7.50
C VAL A 1055 21.34 -40.91 -8.42
N SER A 1056 21.04 -42.16 -8.76
CA SER A 1056 21.84 -42.93 -9.73
C SER A 1056 21.86 -42.24 -11.09
N ALA A 1057 22.97 -42.29 -11.83
CA ALA A 1057 23.04 -41.85 -13.23
C ALA A 1057 22.05 -42.57 -14.17
N THR A 1058 21.43 -43.67 -13.71
CA THR A 1058 20.38 -44.43 -14.42
C THR A 1058 18.98 -44.22 -13.84
N HIS A 1059 18.80 -43.31 -12.87
CA HIS A 1059 17.50 -42.99 -12.29
C HIS A 1059 16.65 -42.21 -13.30
N TRP A 1060 15.34 -42.50 -13.36
CA TRP A 1060 14.45 -42.03 -14.42
C TRP A 1060 14.28 -40.49 -14.48
N ALA A 1061 14.51 -39.80 -13.35
CA ALA A 1061 14.39 -38.35 -13.21
C ALA A 1061 15.75 -37.62 -13.12
N THR A 1062 16.88 -38.26 -13.45
CA THR A 1062 18.21 -37.67 -13.20
C THR A 1062 18.42 -36.34 -13.92
N ASN A 1063 18.02 -36.26 -15.19
CA ASN A 1063 18.16 -35.07 -16.01
C ASN A 1063 17.22 -33.95 -15.54
N GLU A 1064 16.02 -34.33 -15.09
CA GLU A 1064 14.97 -33.46 -14.57
C GLU A 1064 15.37 -32.83 -13.23
N ILE A 1065 15.93 -33.64 -12.32
CA ILE A 1065 16.50 -33.20 -11.05
C ILE A 1065 17.66 -32.23 -11.29
N GLN A 1066 18.57 -32.56 -12.21
CA GLN A 1066 19.67 -31.67 -12.59
C GLN A 1066 19.15 -30.35 -13.19
N LYS A 1067 18.16 -30.39 -14.12
CA LYS A 1067 17.59 -29.17 -14.72
C LYS A 1067 16.89 -28.29 -13.68
N ALA A 1068 16.10 -28.86 -12.78
CA ALA A 1068 15.41 -28.12 -11.72
C ALA A 1068 16.38 -27.54 -10.66
N GLN A 1069 17.55 -28.16 -10.46
CA GLN A 1069 18.62 -27.69 -9.58
C GLN A 1069 19.51 -26.61 -10.25
N SER A 1070 19.91 -26.79 -11.50
CA SER A 1070 20.67 -25.79 -12.29
C SER A 1070 19.89 -24.49 -12.51
N ALA A 1071 18.55 -24.57 -12.52
CA ALA A 1071 17.65 -23.41 -12.54
C ALA A 1071 17.39 -22.80 -11.14
N GLY A 1072 17.95 -23.35 -10.06
CA GLY A 1072 17.83 -22.81 -8.69
C GLY A 1072 16.51 -23.08 -7.96
N ILE A 1073 15.52 -23.70 -8.62
CA ILE A 1073 14.18 -23.91 -8.04
C ILE A 1073 14.19 -25.03 -6.99
N MET A 1074 14.75 -26.21 -7.33
CA MET A 1074 14.79 -27.37 -6.42
C MET A 1074 16.22 -27.71 -5.99
N ASN A 1075 16.51 -27.50 -4.70
CA ASN A 1075 17.74 -27.98 -4.07
C ASN A 1075 17.53 -29.37 -3.45
N GLY A 1076 18.63 -30.10 -3.27
CA GLY A 1076 18.67 -31.31 -2.44
C GLY A 1076 18.37 -31.03 -0.96
N MET A 1077 18.10 -32.12 -0.22
CA MET A 1077 17.93 -32.09 1.24
C MET A 1077 19.25 -31.84 1.98
N SER A 1078 20.39 -32.10 1.33
CA SER A 1078 21.73 -31.71 1.77
C SER A 1078 22.65 -31.56 0.56
N ASN A 1079 23.88 -31.11 0.79
CA ASN A 1079 24.94 -31.04 -0.23
C ASN A 1079 25.27 -32.40 -0.91
N THR A 1080 24.74 -33.53 -0.42
CA THR A 1080 24.99 -34.85 -1.01
C THR A 1080 23.75 -35.73 -1.20
N GLN A 1081 22.54 -35.26 -0.85
CA GLN A 1081 21.32 -36.05 -0.89
C GLN A 1081 20.13 -35.26 -1.46
N PHE A 1082 19.39 -35.84 -2.42
CA PHE A 1082 18.20 -35.23 -3.01
C PHE A 1082 16.88 -35.76 -2.44
N ALA A 1083 16.86 -37.01 -1.96
CA ALA A 1083 15.69 -37.80 -1.57
C ALA A 1083 14.64 -37.93 -2.72
N PRO A 1084 14.98 -38.51 -3.88
CA PRO A 1084 14.13 -38.52 -5.07
C PRO A 1084 12.75 -39.16 -4.84
N GLU A 1085 12.70 -40.29 -4.15
CA GLU A 1085 11.44 -41.01 -3.84
C GLU A 1085 10.78 -40.53 -2.53
N GLY A 1086 11.33 -39.50 -1.88
CA GLY A 1086 10.72 -38.88 -0.71
C GLY A 1086 9.49 -38.04 -1.09
N SER A 1087 8.41 -38.12 -0.32
CA SER A 1087 7.23 -37.27 -0.51
C SER A 1087 7.52 -35.81 -0.19
N LEU A 1088 7.09 -34.90 -1.06
CA LEU A 1088 7.21 -33.45 -0.89
C LEU A 1088 6.31 -32.97 0.27
N THR A 1089 6.76 -31.97 1.03
CA THR A 1089 5.91 -31.31 2.06
C THR A 1089 5.30 -30.00 1.54
N ARG A 1090 4.25 -29.50 2.21
CA ARG A 1090 3.63 -28.20 1.89
C ARG A 1090 4.62 -27.04 2.02
N ALA A 1091 5.51 -27.05 3.01
CA ALA A 1091 6.61 -26.08 3.11
C ALA A 1091 7.59 -26.17 1.92
N GLN A 1092 7.97 -27.39 1.51
CA GLN A 1092 8.84 -27.57 0.34
C GLN A 1092 8.18 -27.07 -0.96
N MET A 1093 6.86 -27.20 -1.09
CA MET A 1093 6.12 -26.63 -2.21
C MET A 1093 6.09 -25.09 -2.15
N ALA A 1094 5.89 -24.50 -0.97
CA ALA A 1094 5.94 -23.04 -0.79
C ALA A 1094 7.30 -22.46 -1.23
N THR A 1095 8.41 -23.09 -0.81
CA THR A 1095 9.77 -22.67 -1.22
C THR A 1095 10.02 -22.84 -2.73
N ILE A 1096 9.49 -23.90 -3.35
CA ILE A 1096 9.56 -24.11 -4.80
C ILE A 1096 8.79 -23.02 -5.56
N ALA A 1097 7.56 -22.73 -5.12
CA ALA A 1097 6.71 -21.69 -5.69
C ALA A 1097 7.34 -20.29 -5.57
N TYR A 1098 7.88 -19.96 -4.39
CA TYR A 1098 8.55 -18.68 -4.15
C TYR A 1098 9.77 -18.48 -5.06
N ARG A 1099 10.62 -19.50 -5.23
CA ARG A 1099 11.78 -19.45 -6.12
C ARG A 1099 11.41 -19.37 -7.60
N TRP A 1100 10.36 -20.08 -8.00
CA TRP A 1100 9.80 -19.98 -9.36
C TRP A 1100 9.35 -18.55 -9.67
N MET A 1101 8.65 -17.91 -8.73
CA MET A 1101 8.19 -16.53 -8.88
C MET A 1101 9.33 -15.50 -8.89
N GLN A 1102 10.34 -15.65 -8.03
CA GLN A 1102 11.56 -14.83 -8.08
C GLN A 1102 12.29 -14.93 -9.43
N GLN A 1103 12.30 -16.10 -10.05
CA GLN A 1103 12.92 -16.31 -11.38
C GLN A 1103 12.12 -15.69 -12.53
N GLN A 1104 10.82 -15.45 -12.35
CA GLN A 1104 9.94 -14.80 -13.35
C GLN A 1104 9.99 -13.26 -13.26
N ALA A 1105 10.29 -12.71 -12.08
CA ALA A 1105 10.24 -11.26 -11.82
C ALA A 1105 11.62 -10.60 -11.87
N SER A 1106 11.92 -9.91 -12.96
CA SER A 1106 13.15 -9.08 -13.09
C SER A 1106 13.16 -7.92 -12.08
N ASN A 1107 13.91 -8.07 -10.99
CA ASN A 1107 14.15 -7.07 -9.94
C ASN A 1107 12.87 -6.38 -9.41
N THR A 1108 11.97 -7.12 -8.79
CA THR A 1108 10.89 -6.54 -7.97
C THR A 1108 10.91 -7.14 -6.57
N THR A 1109 11.33 -6.37 -5.57
CA THR A 1109 11.20 -6.73 -4.16
C THR A 1109 9.74 -6.61 -3.75
N VAL A 1110 9.12 -7.71 -3.30
CA VAL A 1110 7.69 -7.74 -2.95
C VAL A 1110 7.53 -7.98 -1.44
N ASN A 1111 7.30 -6.89 -0.70
CA ASN A 1111 6.93 -6.95 0.71
C ASN A 1111 5.45 -7.38 0.84
N GLY A 1112 5.20 -8.69 0.83
CA GLY A 1112 3.89 -9.26 1.15
C GLY A 1112 3.68 -9.32 2.67
N THR A 1113 2.61 -8.72 3.19
CA THR A 1113 2.26 -8.83 4.60
C THR A 1113 1.86 -10.27 4.92
N ALA A 1114 2.63 -10.95 5.77
CA ALA A 1114 2.31 -12.28 6.24
C ALA A 1114 1.08 -12.28 7.15
N VAL A 1115 0.23 -13.31 7.05
CA VAL A 1115 -0.64 -13.69 8.17
C VAL A 1115 0.03 -14.85 8.88
N SER A 1116 0.24 -14.74 10.19
CA SER A 1116 0.85 -15.79 10.98
C SER A 1116 -0.05 -17.04 11.03
N PHE A 1117 0.52 -18.19 10.68
CA PHE A 1117 -0.11 -19.50 10.92
C PHE A 1117 0.38 -20.04 12.26
N THR A 1118 -0.50 -20.68 13.02
CA THR A 1118 -0.22 -21.16 14.39
C THR A 1118 0.80 -22.30 14.47
N ASP A 1119 1.20 -22.87 13.33
CA ASP A 1119 2.23 -23.91 13.18
C ASP A 1119 3.37 -23.51 12.23
N VAL A 1120 3.54 -22.20 11.97
CA VAL A 1120 4.66 -21.64 11.18
C VAL A 1120 5.33 -20.56 12.02
N SER A 1121 6.41 -20.96 12.71
CA SER A 1121 7.28 -20.03 13.44
C SER A 1121 8.12 -19.19 12.49
N ALA A 1122 8.58 -18.02 12.96
CA ALA A 1122 9.33 -17.06 12.13
C ALA A 1122 10.73 -17.56 11.73
N ASP A 1123 11.33 -18.44 12.53
CA ASP A 1123 12.60 -19.11 12.29
C ASP A 1123 12.49 -20.33 11.34
N LEU A 1124 11.26 -20.78 11.03
CA LEU A 1124 11.08 -21.89 10.10
C LEU A 1124 11.71 -21.54 8.75
N TRP A 1125 12.59 -22.40 8.24
CA TRP A 1125 13.32 -22.27 6.97
C TRP A 1125 12.45 -21.98 5.73
N ALA A 1126 11.12 -22.11 5.84
CA ALA A 1126 10.13 -21.83 4.80
C ALA A 1126 9.17 -20.66 5.15
N ALA A 1127 9.30 -19.99 6.29
CA ALA A 1127 8.35 -18.97 6.77
C ALA A 1127 8.12 -17.84 5.76
N GLU A 1128 9.20 -17.24 5.26
CA GLU A 1128 9.20 -16.24 4.18
C GLU A 1128 8.47 -16.75 2.93
N ALA A 1129 8.80 -17.97 2.49
CA ALA A 1129 8.19 -18.58 1.32
C ALA A 1129 6.69 -18.89 1.52
N ILE A 1130 6.29 -19.27 2.74
CA ILE A 1130 4.90 -19.54 3.14
C ILE A 1130 4.09 -18.24 3.15
N ALA A 1131 4.63 -17.16 3.75
CA ALA A 1131 4.05 -15.82 3.72
C ALA A 1131 3.91 -15.31 2.27
N TYR A 1132 4.91 -15.55 1.42
CA TYR A 1132 4.85 -15.18 0.01
C TYR A 1132 3.74 -15.94 -0.73
N VAL A 1133 3.68 -17.29 -0.65
CA VAL A 1133 2.63 -18.04 -1.37
C VAL A 1133 1.22 -17.78 -0.83
N GLN A 1134 1.09 -17.39 0.44
CA GLN A 1134 -0.19 -16.96 1.00
C GLN A 1134 -0.61 -15.60 0.45
N SER A 1135 0.27 -14.58 0.54
CA SER A 1135 -0.03 -13.22 0.07
C SER A 1135 -0.20 -13.14 -1.44
N ALA A 1136 0.43 -14.03 -2.21
CA ALA A 1136 0.20 -14.23 -3.63
C ALA A 1136 -1.01 -15.14 -3.97
N GLY A 1137 -1.74 -15.66 -2.98
CA GLY A 1137 -2.91 -16.55 -3.18
C GLY A 1137 -2.60 -17.94 -3.73
N LEU A 1138 -1.31 -18.29 -3.88
CA LEU A 1138 -0.83 -19.55 -4.47
C LEU A 1138 -1.05 -20.77 -3.55
N MET A 1139 -0.96 -20.59 -2.23
CA MET A 1139 -1.27 -21.63 -1.24
C MET A 1139 -1.91 -21.02 0.00
N VAL A 1140 -3.11 -21.50 0.35
CA VAL A 1140 -3.80 -21.14 1.61
C VAL A 1140 -3.52 -22.17 2.71
N GLY A 1141 -3.59 -21.73 3.96
CA GLY A 1141 -3.70 -22.61 5.13
C GLY A 1141 -5.14 -23.12 5.34
N TYR A 1142 -5.36 -23.73 6.49
CA TYR A 1142 -6.63 -24.35 6.88
C TYR A 1142 -7.42 -23.45 7.84
N ASN A 1143 -8.74 -23.68 7.92
CA ASN A 1143 -9.66 -22.89 8.76
C ASN A 1143 -9.41 -23.02 10.28
N ASP A 1144 -8.46 -23.86 10.70
CA ASP A 1144 -7.98 -24.01 12.08
C ASP A 1144 -6.78 -23.08 12.41
N GLY A 1145 -6.36 -22.22 11.47
CA GLY A 1145 -5.27 -21.27 11.63
C GLY A 1145 -3.88 -21.80 11.27
N THR A 1146 -3.77 -23.04 10.77
CA THR A 1146 -2.49 -23.69 10.46
C THR A 1146 -2.17 -23.71 8.95
N PHE A 1147 -0.89 -23.83 8.60
CA PHE A 1147 -0.43 -24.12 7.23
C PHE A 1147 -0.11 -25.61 7.01
N LYS A 1148 0.22 -26.34 8.07
CA LYS A 1148 0.68 -27.74 8.10
C LYS A 1148 1.95 -27.96 7.27
N PRO A 1149 3.06 -27.25 7.57
CA PRO A 1149 4.26 -27.20 6.74
C PRO A 1149 4.88 -28.57 6.44
N ASP A 1150 4.82 -29.50 7.40
CA ASP A 1150 5.34 -30.86 7.27
C ASP A 1150 4.38 -31.86 6.62
N SER A 1151 3.10 -31.51 6.44
CA SER A 1151 2.14 -32.40 5.78
C SER A 1151 2.54 -32.67 4.33
N LYS A 1152 2.32 -33.90 3.88
CA LYS A 1152 2.76 -34.36 2.55
C LYS A 1152 1.76 -33.93 1.49
N LEU A 1153 2.25 -33.39 0.39
CA LEU A 1153 1.42 -32.81 -0.67
C LEU A 1153 0.89 -33.92 -1.59
N THR A 1154 -0.42 -33.93 -1.84
CA THR A 1154 -1.06 -34.83 -2.82
C THR A 1154 -0.75 -34.41 -4.26
N ARG A 1155 -0.92 -35.32 -5.23
CA ARG A 1155 -0.78 -35.00 -6.66
C ARG A 1155 -1.84 -33.99 -7.13
N ALA A 1156 -3.04 -34.02 -6.57
CA ALA A 1156 -4.09 -33.04 -6.86
C ALA A 1156 -3.73 -31.62 -6.34
N GLU A 1157 -3.27 -31.49 -5.09
CA GLU A 1157 -2.77 -30.20 -4.57
C GLU A 1157 -1.56 -29.70 -5.36
N ALA A 1158 -0.62 -30.59 -5.70
CA ALA A 1158 0.57 -30.24 -6.49
C ALA A 1158 0.17 -29.65 -7.85
N VAL A 1159 -0.76 -30.28 -8.56
CA VAL A 1159 -1.27 -29.77 -9.83
C VAL A 1159 -1.99 -28.43 -9.66
N LYS A 1160 -2.78 -28.25 -8.59
CA LYS A 1160 -3.50 -27.00 -8.33
C LYS A 1160 -2.55 -25.80 -8.20
N VAL A 1161 -1.46 -25.95 -7.44
CA VAL A 1161 -0.44 -24.89 -7.27
C VAL A 1161 0.40 -24.70 -8.54
N LEU A 1162 0.81 -25.80 -9.18
CA LEU A 1162 1.62 -25.75 -10.40
C LEU A 1162 0.88 -25.13 -11.59
N ASN A 1163 -0.44 -25.32 -11.71
CA ASN A 1163 -1.24 -24.68 -12.74
C ASN A 1163 -1.15 -23.15 -12.64
N VAL A 1164 -1.30 -22.58 -11.44
CA VAL A 1164 -1.18 -21.12 -11.24
C VAL A 1164 0.26 -20.65 -11.52
N LEU A 1165 1.29 -21.36 -11.02
CA LEU A 1165 2.69 -21.02 -11.29
C LEU A 1165 3.08 -21.08 -12.78
N PHE A 1166 2.42 -21.93 -13.57
CA PHE A 1166 2.64 -22.07 -15.00
C PHE A 1166 1.68 -21.20 -15.84
N ASN A 1167 0.91 -20.30 -15.23
CA ASN A 1167 -0.14 -19.49 -15.86
C ASN A 1167 -1.14 -20.33 -16.69
N ARG A 1168 -1.53 -21.48 -16.16
CA ARG A 1168 -2.50 -22.41 -16.76
C ARG A 1168 -3.86 -22.27 -16.11
N THR A 1169 -4.89 -22.20 -16.93
CA THR A 1169 -6.28 -22.25 -16.47
C THR A 1169 -6.79 -23.70 -16.42
N PRO A 1170 -7.68 -24.06 -15.47
CA PRO A 1170 -8.34 -25.35 -15.45
C PRO A 1170 -9.20 -25.55 -16.71
N LEU A 1171 -9.20 -26.76 -17.29
CA LEU A 1171 -10.03 -27.07 -18.46
C LEU A 1171 -11.47 -27.34 -18.02
N THR A 1172 -12.41 -26.50 -18.46
CA THR A 1172 -13.85 -26.74 -18.28
C THR A 1172 -14.48 -27.25 -19.58
N GLY A 1173 -15.54 -28.06 -19.47
CA GLY A 1173 -16.29 -28.56 -20.63
C GLY A 1173 -15.86 -29.90 -21.23
N THR A 1174 -14.83 -30.58 -20.69
CA THR A 1174 -14.52 -31.98 -21.03
C THR A 1174 -15.63 -32.92 -20.54
N VAL A 1175 -16.49 -33.36 -21.45
CA VAL A 1175 -17.65 -34.25 -21.20
C VAL A 1175 -17.29 -35.74 -21.00
N THR A 1176 -16.01 -36.07 -20.86
CA THR A 1176 -15.53 -37.43 -20.55
C THR A 1176 -14.19 -37.32 -19.85
N PRO A 1177 -14.08 -37.71 -18.57
CA PRO A 1177 -12.82 -37.68 -17.85
C PRO A 1177 -11.73 -38.50 -18.53
N THR A 1178 -10.50 -37.99 -18.53
CA THR A 1178 -9.35 -38.74 -19.03
C THR A 1178 -9.07 -39.93 -18.11
N PHE A 1179 -9.18 -39.77 -16.79
CA PHE A 1179 -8.77 -40.78 -15.81
C PHE A 1179 -9.95 -41.45 -15.08
N SER A 1180 -9.83 -42.76 -14.80
CA SER A 1180 -10.91 -43.56 -14.18
C SER A 1180 -11.18 -43.24 -12.70
N ASP A 1181 -10.21 -42.63 -12.02
CA ASP A 1181 -10.26 -42.27 -10.60
C ASP A 1181 -10.43 -40.77 -10.35
N VAL A 1182 -10.64 -39.97 -11.40
CA VAL A 1182 -10.92 -38.53 -11.33
C VAL A 1182 -12.25 -38.24 -12.03
N PRO A 1183 -13.41 -38.47 -11.37
CA PRO A 1183 -14.70 -38.11 -11.94
C PRO A 1183 -14.83 -36.59 -12.14
N ASP A 1184 -15.80 -36.18 -12.95
CA ASP A 1184 -16.14 -34.77 -13.19
C ASP A 1184 -16.55 -34.00 -11.92
N THR A 1185 -17.00 -34.71 -10.89
CA THR A 1185 -17.29 -34.20 -9.54
C THR A 1185 -16.07 -34.08 -8.62
N HIS A 1186 -14.87 -34.50 -9.05
CA HIS A 1186 -13.66 -34.34 -8.24
C HIS A 1186 -13.19 -32.88 -8.23
N TRP A 1187 -12.88 -32.33 -7.05
CA TRP A 1187 -12.56 -30.90 -6.86
C TRP A 1187 -11.40 -30.38 -7.72
N ALA A 1188 -10.45 -31.26 -8.09
CA ALA A 1188 -9.33 -30.95 -8.97
C ALA A 1188 -9.49 -31.45 -10.42
N TYR A 1189 -10.69 -31.88 -10.85
CA TYR A 1189 -10.92 -32.48 -12.18
C TYR A 1189 -10.39 -31.60 -13.32
N ALA A 1190 -10.90 -30.37 -13.43
CA ALA A 1190 -10.52 -29.42 -14.47
C ALA A 1190 -9.00 -29.07 -14.44
N ASP A 1191 -8.42 -29.03 -13.25
CA ASP A 1191 -6.98 -28.78 -13.05
C ASP A 1191 -6.11 -29.96 -13.52
N ILE A 1192 -6.57 -31.20 -13.29
CA ILE A 1192 -5.90 -32.43 -13.70
C ILE A 1192 -5.97 -32.59 -15.23
N GLU A 1193 -7.13 -32.37 -15.84
CA GLU A 1193 -7.28 -32.39 -17.30
C GLU A 1193 -6.40 -31.32 -17.99
N ALA A 1194 -6.17 -30.15 -17.37
CA ALA A 1194 -5.28 -29.09 -17.88
C ALA A 1194 -3.76 -29.40 -17.74
N ALA A 1195 -3.41 -30.36 -16.88
CA ALA A 1195 -2.03 -30.65 -16.49
C ALA A 1195 -1.50 -31.97 -17.08
N ALA A 1196 -2.37 -32.95 -17.30
CA ALA A 1196 -2.02 -34.36 -17.34
C ALA A 1196 -2.33 -35.06 -18.67
N GLN A 1197 -1.64 -36.18 -18.90
CA GLN A 1197 -2.04 -37.20 -19.87
C GLN A 1197 -1.85 -38.61 -19.28
N LYS A 1198 -2.28 -39.63 -20.02
CA LYS A 1198 -2.06 -41.04 -19.69
C LYS A 1198 -0.60 -41.46 -19.80
#